data_AF-A0A8H6YF38-F1
#
_entry.id   AF-A0A8H6YF38-F1
#
_cell.length_a   1.000
_cell.length_b   1.000
_cell.length_c   1.000
_cell.angle_alpha   90.00
_cell.angle_beta   90.00
_cell.angle_gamma   90.00
#
_symmetry.space_group_name_H-M   'P 1'
#
loop_
_entity.id
_entity.type
_entity.pdbx_description
1 polymer ?
#
loop_
_entity_poly.entity_id
_entity_poly.type
_entity_poly.pdbx_seq_one_letter_code
_entity_poly.pdbx_strand_id
1 'polypeptide(L)'
;MTIPNDTLVTLYHTCVDNLDAPQNWLVTLLIGILKEGRAVDDPESYRLVGLECCLLKVLTLLLNGRLREWAASKNIIPESQNGFQPEHRTDDNSFILLCAIQHACTEGKTLYVFFGDMTNAFPYTDVARLWTDMYAAGVSGPWFDMMRMLYARMFYAVKFGDEHSLPFCSLIGLWTGDSTSPTLWNIYFSDFCLPPHKDDVRLNGRPVCQAEQADNNLIMSTAFPAFEAKVGMFAKWGDNKRAFVSGKKSKWMIYGPLPAVIPTLRIGDMVVELVFEFKYVGMWFTSIHKNVFARHYNIKASKARGTSNTIFGLKHRVGSLPVREGLQLYMARVDCYLISGCELALDTDNSLLDELMEVQHLFLRRLLGLNSRSMLAVLFTETGQMPIRIRRLLLTLGRLQYMVKLDDRRVVRSALLDSIALLREGKQGWASDLVVLLRRLPTTIEVTPDDLLCSETVEAIAKRVVSIVDTDLQRDIDRLVKTHLLRNRVETTEDKSIRLVTRHLRHYVMDVAVPAHRKAMTGLLLGDHNLSVERLCYRARYRDPVPRQFRLCRFCRSGVEDEVHALFDCTNEPRLVTLRTTFLDELASRDPAVRATYLAVPNYDFLLKMVASKKAVQLFAKYIFLVLSLFQETPRFFPVVFRIPDQ
;
A
#
# COMPACT_ATOMS: atom_id res chain seq x y z
N MET A 1 24.24 17.52 15.80
CA MET A 1 25.66 17.93 15.89
C MET A 1 25.85 19.12 14.97
N THR A 2 26.34 20.24 15.47
CA THR A 2 26.75 21.41 14.69
C THR A 2 28.27 21.39 14.58
N ILE A 3 28.79 20.46 13.77
CA ILE A 3 30.23 20.40 13.45
C ILE A 3 30.39 21.04 12.06
N PRO A 4 31.29 22.02 11.86
CA PRO A 4 31.54 22.58 10.53
C PRO A 4 32.00 21.50 9.54
N ASN A 5 31.49 21.54 8.31
CA ASN A 5 31.77 20.52 7.30
C ASN A 5 33.28 20.40 7.01
N ASP A 6 34.01 21.51 6.91
CA ASP A 6 35.45 21.50 6.61
C ASP A 6 36.27 20.80 7.72
N THR A 7 35.86 20.97 8.97
CA THR A 7 36.47 20.26 10.11
C THR A 7 36.21 18.77 10.03
N LEU A 8 34.99 18.38 9.67
CA LEU A 8 34.61 16.96 9.51
C LEU A 8 35.37 16.31 8.36
N VAL A 9 35.53 17.02 7.25
CA VAL A 9 36.34 16.61 6.09
C VAL A 9 37.79 16.40 6.50
N THR A 10 38.39 17.36 7.21
CA THR A 10 39.78 17.27 7.70
C THR A 10 39.96 16.06 8.62
N LEU A 11 39.01 15.82 9.53
CA LEU A 11 39.02 14.67 10.43
C LEU A 11 38.99 13.36 9.66
N TYR A 12 38.10 13.20 8.68
CA TYR A 12 38.02 11.97 7.89
C TYR A 12 39.23 11.75 6.98
N HIS A 13 39.80 12.80 6.39
CA HIS A 13 41.07 12.68 5.67
C HIS A 13 42.17 12.17 6.59
N THR A 14 42.31 12.78 7.77
CA THR A 14 43.28 12.32 8.79
C THR A 14 43.07 10.86 9.16
N CYS A 15 41.81 10.42 9.32
CA CYS A 15 41.50 9.03 9.63
C CYS A 15 41.94 8.08 8.51
N VAL A 16 41.65 8.42 7.25
CA VAL A 16 42.03 7.61 6.07
C VAL A 16 43.53 7.59 5.85
N ASP A 17 44.20 8.74 5.97
CA ASP A 17 45.64 8.88 5.72
C ASP A 17 46.46 8.14 6.78
N ASN A 18 46.02 8.18 8.04
CA ASN A 18 46.68 7.46 9.13
C ASN A 18 46.22 6.00 9.27
N LEU A 19 45.22 5.57 8.50
CA LEU A 19 44.54 4.28 8.67
C LEU A 19 44.15 4.03 10.13
N ASP A 20 43.53 5.03 10.76
CA ASP A 20 43.10 4.96 12.16
C ASP A 20 41.82 5.77 12.40
N ALA A 21 41.08 5.43 13.45
CA ALA A 21 39.92 6.17 13.91
C ALA A 21 39.95 6.31 15.44
N PRO A 22 39.31 7.35 16.01
CA PRO A 22 39.20 7.49 17.46
C PRO A 22 38.70 6.20 18.14
N GLN A 23 39.33 5.79 19.23
CA GLN A 23 39.05 4.50 19.88
C GLN A 23 37.58 4.35 20.30
N ASN A 24 36.91 5.44 20.68
CA ASN A 24 35.49 5.45 21.03
C ASN A 24 34.54 5.22 19.83
N TRP A 25 35.04 5.31 18.59
CA TRP A 25 34.28 4.95 17.39
C TRP A 25 34.32 3.45 17.13
N LEU A 26 35.38 2.79 17.58
CA LEU A 26 35.68 1.36 17.34
C LEU A 26 34.99 0.43 18.35
N VAL A 27 33.87 0.88 18.93
CA VAL A 27 33.03 0.06 19.81
C VAL A 27 31.59 0.16 19.32
N THR A 28 31.04 -0.95 18.83
CA THR A 28 29.65 -1.06 18.36
C THR A 28 28.79 -1.75 19.41
N LEU A 29 27.64 -1.14 19.73
CA LEU A 29 26.67 -1.74 20.65
C LEU A 29 25.71 -2.66 19.90
N LEU A 30 25.69 -3.94 20.24
CA LEU A 30 24.74 -4.91 19.68
C LEU A 30 23.45 -4.90 20.50
N ILE A 31 22.33 -4.62 19.84
CA ILE A 31 20.99 -4.71 20.43
C ILE A 31 20.18 -5.83 19.79
N GLY A 32 19.45 -6.57 20.61
CA GLY A 32 18.54 -7.62 20.13
C GLY A 32 17.14 -7.06 19.87
N ILE A 33 16.65 -7.19 18.63
CA ILE A 33 15.25 -6.92 18.28
C ILE A 33 14.50 -8.24 18.19
N LEU A 34 13.50 -8.46 19.06
CA LEU A 34 12.70 -9.68 19.05
C LEU A 34 11.95 -9.85 17.73
N LYS A 35 12.12 -11.00 17.07
CA LYS A 35 11.38 -11.40 15.88
C LYS A 35 9.91 -11.64 16.26
N GLU A 36 9.00 -11.14 15.44
CA GLU A 36 7.55 -11.24 15.70
C GLU A 36 7.10 -12.69 15.94
N GLY A 37 6.36 -12.92 17.03
CA GLY A 37 5.78 -14.22 17.37
C GLY A 37 6.78 -15.29 17.82
N ARG A 38 8.02 -14.91 18.18
CA ARG A 38 9.06 -15.81 18.67
C ARG A 38 9.23 -15.73 20.18
N ALA A 39 9.83 -16.77 20.76
CA ALA A 39 9.98 -16.94 22.20
C ALA A 39 11.01 -15.96 22.75
N VAL A 40 10.70 -15.29 23.87
CA VAL A 40 11.55 -14.23 24.46
C VAL A 40 12.82 -14.80 25.11
N ASP A 41 12.78 -16.05 25.50
CA ASP A 41 13.85 -16.80 26.17
C ASP A 41 14.85 -17.46 25.22
N ASP A 42 14.56 -17.49 23.92
CA ASP A 42 15.45 -18.06 22.90
C ASP A 42 16.30 -16.96 22.24
N PRO A 43 17.65 -16.97 22.38
CA PRO A 43 18.53 -16.01 21.71
C PRO A 43 18.35 -15.96 20.18
N GLU A 44 18.02 -17.08 19.54
CA GLU A 44 17.76 -17.15 18.08
C GLU A 44 16.49 -16.40 17.67
N SER A 45 15.63 -16.04 18.63
CA SER A 45 14.46 -15.20 18.41
C SER A 45 14.80 -13.74 18.21
N TYR A 46 16.04 -13.31 18.49
CA TYR A 46 16.46 -11.93 18.32
C TYR A 46 17.17 -11.72 16.98
N ARG A 47 16.98 -10.55 16.38
CA ARG A 47 17.82 -10.02 15.32
C ARG A 47 18.78 -9.04 15.95
N LEU A 48 20.07 -9.36 15.89
CA LEU A 48 21.11 -8.44 16.34
C LEU A 48 21.26 -7.27 15.35
N VAL A 49 21.36 -6.07 15.90
CA VAL A 49 21.66 -4.83 15.17
C VAL A 49 22.79 -4.12 15.89
N GLY A 50 23.81 -3.71 15.16
CA GLY A 50 24.91 -2.91 15.63
C GLY A 50 24.59 -1.42 15.57
N LEU A 51 24.79 -0.75 16.70
CA LEU A 51 24.72 0.69 16.84
C LEU A 51 26.15 1.24 16.93
N GLU A 52 26.63 1.74 15.80
CA GLU A 52 27.94 2.38 15.66
C GLU A 52 27.90 3.83 16.13
N CYS A 53 29.09 4.40 16.36
CA CYS A 53 29.23 5.84 16.51
C CYS A 53 28.69 6.57 15.27
N CYS A 54 27.91 7.65 15.47
CA CYS A 54 27.36 8.45 14.36
C CYS A 54 28.45 8.97 13.42
N LEU A 55 29.61 9.36 13.93
CA LEU A 55 30.72 9.86 13.10
C LEU A 55 31.38 8.74 12.29
N LEU A 56 31.48 7.53 12.85
CA LEU A 56 31.92 6.36 12.09
C LEU A 56 30.91 6.01 11.01
N LYS A 57 29.60 6.03 11.31
CA LYS A 57 28.55 5.70 10.35
C LYS A 57 28.53 6.64 9.14
N VAL A 58 28.88 7.91 9.35
CA VAL A 58 29.07 8.87 8.26
C VAL A 58 30.33 8.53 7.45
N LEU A 59 31.44 8.18 8.09
CA LEU A 59 32.64 7.72 7.39
C LEU A 59 32.37 6.45 6.56
N THR A 60 31.72 5.43 7.12
CA THR A 60 31.37 4.19 6.39
C THR A 60 30.37 4.47 5.27
N LEU A 61 29.46 5.43 5.43
CA LEU A 61 28.59 5.88 4.33
C LEU A 61 29.39 6.50 3.16
N LEU A 62 30.41 7.32 3.45
CA LEU A 62 31.29 7.88 2.43
C LEU A 62 32.13 6.80 1.74
N LEU A 63 32.68 5.86 2.51
CA LEU A 63 33.41 4.70 1.98
C LEU A 63 32.50 3.81 1.11
N ASN A 64 31.24 3.62 1.51
CA ASN A 64 30.24 2.91 0.71
C ASN A 64 29.96 3.59 -0.63
N GLY A 65 29.98 4.93 -0.69
CA GLY A 65 29.88 5.68 -1.94
C GLY A 65 30.99 5.27 -2.91
N ARG A 66 32.25 5.31 -2.46
CA ARG A 66 33.41 4.87 -3.27
C ARG A 66 33.34 3.40 -3.65
N LEU A 67 32.90 2.54 -2.73
CA LEU A 67 32.72 1.10 -2.98
C LEU A 67 31.71 0.84 -4.10
N ARG A 68 30.59 1.57 -4.12
CA ARG A 68 29.56 1.47 -5.16
C ARG A 68 30.05 1.98 -6.50
N GLU A 69 30.75 3.11 -6.52
CA GLU A 69 31.37 3.64 -7.74
C GLU A 69 32.35 2.63 -8.35
N TRP A 70 33.21 2.04 -7.52
CA TRP A 70 34.14 0.99 -7.94
C TRP A 70 33.38 -0.23 -8.49
N ALA A 71 32.41 -0.77 -7.74
CA ALA A 71 31.66 -1.95 -8.14
C ALA A 71 30.90 -1.74 -9.46
N ALA A 72 30.33 -0.56 -9.67
CA ALA A 72 29.68 -0.19 -10.92
C ALA A 72 30.69 -0.05 -12.08
N SER A 73 31.82 0.63 -11.86
CA SER A 73 32.85 0.84 -12.89
C SER A 73 33.47 -0.46 -13.41
N LYS A 74 33.49 -1.50 -12.58
CA LYS A 74 34.02 -2.83 -12.90
C LYS A 74 32.94 -3.85 -13.22
N ASN A 75 31.67 -3.45 -13.20
CA ASN A 75 30.51 -4.32 -13.41
C ASN A 75 30.55 -5.59 -12.53
N ILE A 76 30.86 -5.40 -11.23
CA ILE A 76 31.07 -6.51 -10.29
C ILE A 76 29.77 -7.25 -10.01
N ILE A 77 28.69 -6.53 -9.72
CA ILE A 77 27.46 -7.14 -9.22
C ILE A 77 26.59 -7.61 -10.41
N PRO A 78 26.22 -8.90 -10.47
CA PRO A 78 25.39 -9.43 -11.57
C PRO A 78 24.00 -8.81 -11.62
N GLU A 79 23.44 -8.70 -12.84
CA GLU A 79 22.08 -8.22 -13.10
C GLU A 79 20.97 -9.05 -12.43
N SER A 80 21.26 -10.29 -12.05
CA SER A 80 20.30 -11.13 -11.33
C SER A 80 20.12 -10.68 -9.87
N GLN A 81 21.08 -9.95 -9.29
CA GLN A 81 21.02 -9.43 -7.93
C GLN A 81 20.29 -8.08 -7.87
N ASN A 82 19.07 -8.10 -7.34
CA ASN A 82 18.21 -6.92 -7.17
C ASN A 82 18.24 -6.34 -5.75
N GLY A 83 18.74 -7.11 -4.77
CA GLY A 83 18.86 -6.67 -3.39
C GLY A 83 19.88 -5.55 -3.23
N PHE A 84 19.55 -4.55 -2.42
CA PHE A 84 20.46 -3.45 -2.03
C PHE A 84 21.04 -2.62 -3.19
N GLN A 85 20.49 -2.74 -4.39
CA GLN A 85 20.91 -1.98 -5.56
C GLN A 85 20.07 -0.71 -5.74
N PRO A 86 20.68 0.44 -6.07
CA PRO A 86 19.93 1.61 -6.48
C PRO A 86 19.16 1.30 -7.77
N GLU A 87 17.97 1.89 -7.93
CA GLU A 87 17.13 1.71 -9.14
C GLU A 87 16.63 0.29 -9.41
N HIS A 88 16.82 -0.65 -8.47
CA HIS A 88 16.15 -1.95 -8.44
C HIS A 88 15.03 -1.90 -7.41
N ARG A 89 13.86 -2.45 -7.76
CA ARG A 89 12.71 -2.48 -6.85
C ARG A 89 12.57 -3.86 -6.21
N THR A 90 12.12 -3.87 -4.96
CA THR A 90 11.90 -5.08 -4.17
C THR A 90 10.98 -6.09 -4.85
N ASP A 91 10.04 -5.63 -5.67
CA ASP A 91 9.07 -6.47 -6.40
C ASP A 91 9.56 -6.90 -7.80
N ASP A 92 10.74 -6.49 -8.26
CA ASP A 92 11.34 -6.88 -9.55
C ASP A 92 11.41 -8.41 -9.70
N ASN A 93 11.95 -9.11 -8.70
CA ASN A 93 12.03 -10.57 -8.71
C ASN A 93 10.67 -11.25 -8.65
N SER A 94 9.71 -10.64 -7.95
CA SER A 94 8.34 -11.15 -7.90
C SER A 94 7.65 -11.03 -9.26
N PHE A 95 7.96 -9.97 -10.02
CA PHE A 95 7.45 -9.78 -11.38
C PHE A 95 8.08 -10.75 -12.37
N ILE A 96 9.41 -10.94 -12.30
CA ILE A 96 10.13 -11.96 -13.10
C ILE A 96 9.52 -13.34 -12.85
N LEU A 97 9.30 -13.71 -11.58
CA LEU A 97 8.67 -14.97 -11.21
C LEU A 97 7.25 -15.10 -11.75
N LEU A 98 6.42 -14.03 -11.65
CA LEU A 98 5.07 -14.03 -12.20
C LEU A 98 5.08 -14.29 -13.71
N CYS A 99 5.91 -13.56 -14.46
CA CYS A 99 6.05 -13.76 -15.90
C CYS A 99 6.57 -15.16 -16.24
N ALA A 100 7.54 -15.69 -15.48
CA ALA A 100 8.03 -17.05 -15.70
C ALA A 100 6.94 -18.11 -15.47
N ILE A 101 6.13 -17.96 -14.42
CA ILE A 101 4.98 -18.84 -14.15
C ILE A 101 3.97 -18.76 -15.30
N GLN A 102 3.59 -17.54 -15.71
CA GLN A 102 2.61 -17.33 -16.78
C GLN A 102 3.10 -17.90 -18.11
N HIS A 103 4.35 -17.63 -18.48
CA HIS A 103 4.98 -18.15 -19.69
C HIS A 103 4.97 -19.68 -19.72
N ALA A 104 5.50 -20.33 -18.68
CA ALA A 104 5.53 -21.79 -18.59
C ALA A 104 4.11 -22.40 -18.69
N CYS A 105 3.12 -21.80 -18.01
CA CYS A 105 1.72 -22.21 -18.11
C CYS A 105 1.16 -22.07 -19.53
N THR A 106 1.49 -21.00 -20.27
CA THR A 106 1.06 -20.84 -21.67
C THR A 106 1.68 -21.85 -22.63
N GLU A 107 2.86 -22.38 -22.29
CA GLU A 107 3.49 -23.48 -23.02
C GLU A 107 3.00 -24.87 -22.56
N GLY A 108 2.11 -24.93 -21.56
CA GLY A 108 1.66 -26.19 -20.96
C GLY A 108 2.76 -26.94 -20.20
N LYS A 109 3.83 -26.23 -19.78
CA LYS A 109 4.96 -26.80 -19.05
C LYS A 109 4.81 -26.64 -17.54
N THR A 110 5.33 -27.61 -16.81
CA THR A 110 5.55 -27.50 -15.36
C THR A 110 6.70 -26.55 -15.09
N LEU A 111 6.61 -25.73 -14.05
CA LEU A 111 7.71 -24.89 -13.56
C LEU A 111 8.03 -25.25 -12.12
N TYR A 112 9.27 -25.65 -11.87
CA TYR A 112 9.83 -25.90 -10.55
C TYR A 112 10.54 -24.63 -10.06
N VAL A 113 10.23 -24.19 -8.85
CA VAL A 113 10.78 -22.95 -8.27
C VAL A 113 11.30 -23.23 -6.87
N PHE A 114 12.57 -22.93 -6.64
CA PHE A 114 13.23 -22.99 -5.34
C PHE A 114 13.35 -21.57 -4.79
N PHE A 115 12.91 -21.41 -3.55
CA PHE A 115 13.06 -20.21 -2.74
C PHE A 115 14.17 -20.48 -1.72
N GLY A 116 15.40 -20.09 -2.05
CA GLY A 116 16.57 -20.27 -1.20
C GLY A 116 16.77 -19.09 -0.24
N ASP A 117 17.10 -19.38 1.01
CA ASP A 117 17.51 -18.38 2.01
C ASP A 117 18.85 -18.81 2.60
N MET A 118 19.79 -17.87 2.73
CA MET A 118 21.09 -18.15 3.36
C MET A 118 21.02 -17.99 4.88
N THR A 119 21.62 -18.92 5.61
CA THR A 119 21.66 -18.89 7.08
C THR A 119 22.55 -17.74 7.55
N ASN A 120 21.97 -16.80 8.28
CA ASN A 120 22.68 -15.68 8.92
C ASN A 120 23.68 -14.98 7.98
N ALA A 121 23.24 -14.65 6.76
CA ALA A 121 24.07 -14.12 5.68
C ALA A 121 25.15 -13.13 6.14
N PHE A 122 24.76 -12.05 6.84
CA PHE A 122 25.71 -11.03 7.30
C PHE A 122 26.64 -11.57 8.39
N PRO A 123 26.16 -12.09 9.55
CA PRO A 123 27.03 -12.64 10.59
C PRO A 123 27.98 -13.77 10.15
N TYR A 124 27.61 -14.55 9.12
CA TYR A 124 28.40 -15.70 8.67
C TYR A 124 29.30 -15.42 7.46
N THR A 125 29.28 -14.21 6.90
CA THR A 125 30.15 -13.86 5.78
C THR A 125 31.63 -14.03 6.16
N ASP A 126 32.41 -14.73 5.33
CA ASP A 126 33.86 -14.84 5.50
C ASP A 126 34.53 -13.56 4.97
N VAL A 127 34.78 -12.63 5.90
CA VAL A 127 35.32 -11.30 5.59
C VAL A 127 36.75 -11.38 5.03
N ALA A 128 37.56 -12.37 5.46
CA ALA A 128 38.90 -12.56 4.92
C ALA A 128 38.85 -12.98 3.45
N ARG A 129 37.92 -13.88 3.10
CA ARG A 129 37.66 -14.26 1.71
C ARG A 129 37.16 -13.06 0.90
N LEU A 130 36.21 -12.29 1.43
CA LEU A 130 35.71 -11.07 0.78
C LEU A 130 36.84 -10.11 0.41
N TRP A 131 37.76 -9.81 1.34
CA TRP A 131 38.89 -8.94 1.06
C TRP A 131 39.82 -9.48 -0.02
N THR A 132 40.03 -10.79 -0.03
CA THR A 132 40.85 -11.45 -1.05
C THR A 132 40.19 -11.36 -2.43
N ASP A 133 38.88 -11.63 -2.51
CA ASP A 133 38.11 -11.57 -3.75
C ASP A 133 38.06 -10.13 -4.29
N MET A 134 37.85 -9.14 -3.43
CA MET A 134 37.86 -7.72 -3.81
C MET A 134 39.23 -7.25 -4.32
N TYR A 135 40.31 -7.66 -3.65
CA TYR A 135 41.68 -7.33 -4.07
C TYR A 135 42.00 -7.98 -5.43
N ALA A 136 41.60 -9.25 -5.63
CA ALA A 136 41.74 -9.92 -6.92
C ALA A 136 40.90 -9.25 -8.03
N ALA A 137 39.75 -8.68 -7.70
CA ALA A 137 38.96 -7.85 -8.60
C ALA A 137 39.56 -6.44 -8.86
N GLY A 138 40.70 -6.12 -8.24
CA GLY A 138 41.48 -4.91 -8.50
C GLY A 138 41.14 -3.71 -7.63
N VAL A 139 40.47 -3.91 -6.48
CA VAL A 139 40.32 -2.83 -5.50
C VAL A 139 41.66 -2.54 -4.80
N SER A 140 41.99 -1.27 -4.59
CA SER A 140 43.21 -0.87 -3.90
C SER A 140 43.13 0.56 -3.36
N GLY A 141 44.13 0.92 -2.55
CA GLY A 141 44.33 2.28 -2.04
C GLY A 141 43.81 2.52 -0.62
N PRO A 142 44.06 3.73 -0.08
CA PRO A 142 43.88 4.02 1.35
C PRO A 142 42.45 3.80 1.87
N TRP A 143 41.44 4.05 1.04
CA TRP A 143 40.04 3.86 1.43
C TRP A 143 39.68 2.37 1.63
N PHE A 144 40.28 1.47 0.85
CA PHE A 144 40.10 0.03 1.00
C PHE A 144 40.83 -0.47 2.25
N ASP A 145 42.07 -0.01 2.46
CA ASP A 145 42.83 -0.32 3.67
C ASP A 145 42.15 0.19 4.93
N MET A 146 41.52 1.37 4.85
CA MET A 146 40.71 1.93 5.93
C MET A 146 39.56 1.01 6.31
N MET A 147 38.80 0.49 5.33
CA MET A 147 37.71 -0.47 5.62
C MET A 147 38.25 -1.74 6.28
N ARG A 148 39.37 -2.29 5.80
CA ARG A 148 39.97 -3.49 6.40
C ARG A 148 40.42 -3.23 7.84
N MET A 149 41.03 -2.08 8.11
CA MET A 149 41.43 -1.67 9.45
C MET A 149 40.23 -1.53 10.38
N LEU A 150 39.18 -0.88 9.91
CA LEU A 150 37.92 -0.70 10.64
C LEU A 150 37.36 -2.06 11.07
N TYR A 151 37.27 -3.03 10.16
CA TYR A 151 36.86 -4.41 10.48
C TYR A 151 37.80 -5.12 11.46
N ALA A 152 39.11 -4.95 11.32
CA ALA A 152 40.10 -5.61 12.17
C ALA A 152 40.13 -5.08 13.61
N ARG A 153 39.75 -3.81 13.84
CA ARG A 153 39.86 -3.14 15.14
C ARG A 153 38.53 -2.92 15.85
N MET A 154 37.41 -3.31 15.24
CA MET A 154 36.09 -3.12 15.83
C MET A 154 35.85 -4.08 17.00
N PHE A 155 35.47 -3.51 18.14
CA PHE A 155 34.93 -4.22 19.28
C PHE A 155 33.41 -4.12 19.31
N TYR A 156 32.78 -5.10 19.94
CA TYR A 156 31.35 -5.19 20.16
C TYR A 156 31.04 -5.32 21.64
N ALA A 157 29.93 -4.77 22.09
CA ALA A 157 29.34 -5.09 23.38
C ALA A 157 27.84 -5.30 23.22
N VAL A 158 27.28 -6.37 23.80
CA VAL A 158 25.85 -6.62 23.79
C VAL A 158 25.18 -5.74 24.84
N LYS A 159 24.11 -5.04 24.45
CA LYS A 159 23.26 -4.27 25.35
C LYS A 159 21.91 -4.99 25.51
N PHE A 160 21.53 -5.24 26.76
CA PHE A 160 20.22 -5.77 27.12
C PHE A 160 19.63 -4.97 28.28
N GLY A 161 18.53 -4.25 28.03
CA GLY A 161 18.03 -3.27 28.99
C GLY A 161 19.07 -2.18 29.28
N ASP A 162 19.44 -2.04 30.54
CA ASP A 162 20.45 -1.10 31.02
C ASP A 162 21.83 -1.75 31.23
N GLU A 163 21.95 -3.06 30.97
CA GLU A 163 23.19 -3.82 31.14
C GLU A 163 24.00 -3.93 29.84
N HIS A 164 25.32 -4.07 30.01
CA HIS A 164 26.29 -4.22 28.94
C HIS A 164 27.21 -5.41 29.19
N SER A 165 27.50 -6.18 28.15
CA SER A 165 28.54 -7.21 28.20
C SER A 165 29.94 -6.60 28.24
N LEU A 166 30.94 -7.42 28.57
CA LEU A 166 32.33 -7.08 28.28
C LEU A 166 32.53 -6.91 26.75
N PRO A 167 33.42 -6.01 26.30
CA PRO A 167 33.76 -5.87 24.88
C PRO A 167 34.42 -7.13 24.32
N PHE A 168 34.11 -7.48 23.07
CA PHE A 168 34.69 -8.61 22.35
C PHE A 168 34.88 -8.28 20.86
N CYS A 169 35.76 -9.00 20.16
CA CYS A 169 35.95 -8.85 18.72
C CYS A 169 35.14 -9.92 17.96
N SER A 170 34.62 -9.57 16.78
CA SER A 170 34.05 -10.57 15.87
C SER A 170 35.15 -11.19 15.01
N LEU A 171 35.11 -12.51 14.85
CA LEU A 171 36.05 -13.25 14.00
C LEU A 171 35.57 -13.35 12.54
N ILE A 172 34.26 -13.19 12.32
CA ILE A 172 33.60 -13.32 11.01
C ILE A 172 32.44 -12.31 10.92
N GLY A 173 31.91 -12.16 9.72
CA GLY A 173 30.64 -11.49 9.48
C GLY A 173 30.74 -10.00 9.19
N LEU A 174 29.80 -9.55 8.38
CA LEU A 174 29.56 -8.15 8.06
C LEU A 174 28.82 -7.44 9.20
N TRP A 175 29.06 -6.14 9.34
CA TRP A 175 28.45 -5.33 10.39
C TRP A 175 26.96 -5.16 10.17
N THR A 176 26.14 -5.78 11.02
CA THR A 176 24.68 -5.67 10.93
C THR A 176 24.24 -4.26 11.30
N GLY A 177 23.71 -3.49 10.35
CA GLY A 177 23.25 -2.11 10.58
C GLY A 177 24.17 -1.02 10.03
N ASP A 178 25.36 -1.40 9.56
CA ASP A 178 26.29 -0.49 8.87
C ASP A 178 25.82 -0.20 7.43
N SER A 179 26.28 0.94 6.91
CA SER A 179 25.99 1.42 5.55
C SER A 179 26.73 0.63 4.45
N THR A 180 27.92 0.06 4.73
CA THR A 180 28.73 -0.66 3.72
C THR A 180 28.30 -2.12 3.55
N SER A 181 27.83 -2.76 4.63
CA SER A 181 27.52 -4.19 4.67
C SER A 181 26.59 -4.68 3.55
N PRO A 182 25.52 -3.97 3.16
CA PRO A 182 24.68 -4.38 2.04
C PRO A 182 25.43 -4.48 0.71
N THR A 183 26.31 -3.52 0.42
CA THR A 183 27.13 -3.52 -0.80
C THR A 183 28.20 -4.61 -0.74
N LEU A 184 28.85 -4.78 0.42
CA LEU A 184 29.83 -5.83 0.66
C LEU A 184 29.22 -7.24 0.50
N TRP A 185 27.98 -7.45 0.96
CA TRP A 185 27.26 -8.70 0.72
C TRP A 185 27.06 -8.98 -0.78
N ASN A 186 26.61 -7.97 -1.53
CA ASN A 186 26.42 -8.14 -2.97
C ASN A 186 27.73 -8.46 -3.70
N ILE A 187 28.85 -7.84 -3.29
CA ILE A 187 30.18 -8.15 -3.83
C ILE A 187 30.60 -9.57 -3.44
N TYR A 188 30.37 -9.98 -2.20
CA TYR A 188 30.68 -11.33 -1.74
C TYR A 188 29.96 -12.42 -2.57
N PHE A 189 28.70 -12.14 -2.90
CA PHE A 189 27.83 -13.02 -3.67
C PHE A 189 28.07 -12.96 -5.18
N SER A 190 28.82 -11.96 -5.67
CA SER A 190 28.86 -11.60 -7.09
C SER A 190 29.38 -12.66 -8.06
N ASP A 191 30.14 -13.65 -7.58
CA ASP A 191 30.67 -14.73 -8.41
C ASP A 191 29.72 -15.94 -8.54
N PHE A 192 28.54 -15.89 -7.91
CA PHE A 192 27.51 -16.90 -8.12
C PHE A 192 26.85 -16.73 -9.49
N CYS A 193 26.92 -17.79 -10.31
CA CYS A 193 26.24 -17.83 -11.59
C CYS A 193 25.86 -19.27 -11.95
N LEU A 194 24.61 -19.47 -12.34
CA LEU A 194 24.13 -20.75 -12.87
C LEU A 194 24.28 -20.80 -14.40
N PRO A 195 24.78 -21.93 -14.96
CA PRO A 195 24.91 -22.06 -16.39
C PRO A 195 23.54 -22.12 -17.07
N PRO A 196 23.42 -21.56 -18.30
CA PRO A 196 22.22 -21.72 -19.11
C PRO A 196 21.91 -23.20 -19.35
N HIS A 197 20.63 -23.53 -19.34
CA HIS A 197 20.12 -24.86 -19.65
C HIS A 197 18.96 -24.76 -20.66
N LYS A 198 18.75 -25.82 -21.45
CA LYS A 198 17.67 -25.86 -22.45
C LYS A 198 16.27 -25.77 -21.83
N ASP A 199 16.15 -26.20 -20.58
CA ASP A 199 14.89 -26.26 -19.82
C ASP A 199 14.67 -24.98 -18.97
N ASP A 200 15.47 -23.93 -19.20
CA ASP A 200 15.24 -22.62 -18.59
C ASP A 200 14.05 -21.92 -19.22
N VAL A 201 13.31 -21.18 -18.41
CA VAL A 201 12.23 -20.33 -18.92
C VAL A 201 12.85 -19.22 -19.77
N ARG A 202 12.28 -18.95 -20.93
CA ARG A 202 12.79 -17.93 -21.86
C ARG A 202 11.85 -16.73 -21.92
N LEU A 203 12.18 -15.68 -21.17
CA LEU A 203 11.42 -14.44 -21.20
C LEU A 203 11.94 -13.55 -22.33
N ASN A 204 11.12 -13.35 -23.37
CA ASN A 204 11.50 -12.62 -24.57
C ASN A 204 12.81 -13.16 -25.19
N GLY A 205 12.92 -14.48 -25.28
CA GLY A 205 14.09 -15.19 -25.80
C GLY A 205 15.29 -15.33 -24.83
N ARG A 206 15.34 -14.53 -23.76
CA ARG A 206 16.41 -14.58 -22.75
C ARG A 206 16.17 -15.73 -21.77
N PRO A 207 17.12 -16.68 -21.60
CA PRO A 207 17.01 -17.70 -20.57
C PRO A 207 17.09 -17.08 -19.18
N VAL A 208 16.12 -17.40 -18.33
CA VAL A 208 16.02 -16.95 -16.94
C VAL A 208 15.91 -18.18 -16.05
N CYS A 209 16.92 -18.38 -15.22
CA CYS A 209 16.97 -19.49 -14.27
C CYS A 209 17.23 -19.06 -12.82
N GLN A 210 17.64 -17.80 -12.59
CA GLN A 210 17.92 -17.27 -11.28
C GLN A 210 17.53 -15.80 -11.13
N ALA A 211 17.21 -15.39 -9.91
CA ALA A 211 17.06 -13.99 -9.51
C ALA A 211 17.25 -13.87 -7.99
N GLU A 212 18.05 -12.89 -7.54
CA GLU A 212 18.42 -12.75 -6.14
C GLU A 212 17.92 -11.43 -5.55
N GLN A 213 17.46 -11.48 -4.30
CA GLN A 213 17.10 -10.34 -3.48
C GLN A 213 17.91 -10.42 -2.20
N ALA A 214 19.14 -9.92 -2.25
CA ALA A 214 20.16 -10.09 -1.24
C ALA A 214 20.45 -11.58 -0.99
N ASP A 215 20.03 -12.11 0.15
CA ASP A 215 20.18 -13.52 0.57
C ASP A 215 18.99 -14.40 0.18
N ASN A 216 17.91 -13.83 -0.36
CA ASN A 216 16.75 -14.56 -0.87
C ASN A 216 16.93 -14.86 -2.36
N ASN A 217 16.99 -16.13 -2.73
CA ASN A 217 17.34 -16.59 -4.07
C ASN A 217 16.14 -17.30 -4.71
N LEU A 218 15.88 -16.99 -5.97
CA LEU A 218 15.01 -17.79 -6.84
C LEU A 218 15.87 -18.62 -7.76
N ILE A 219 15.57 -19.91 -7.83
CA ILE A 219 16.12 -20.80 -8.87
C ILE A 219 14.94 -21.50 -9.52
N MET A 220 14.90 -21.54 -10.85
CA MET A 220 13.76 -22.10 -11.58
C MET A 220 14.16 -22.84 -12.86
N SER A 221 13.39 -23.88 -13.18
CA SER A 221 13.52 -24.63 -14.44
C SER A 221 12.23 -25.41 -14.73
N THR A 222 12.01 -25.73 -16.01
CA THR A 222 10.83 -26.48 -16.47
C THR A 222 10.99 -28.01 -16.39
N ALA A 223 12.19 -28.50 -16.09
CA ALA A 223 12.48 -29.92 -15.91
C ALA A 223 13.11 -30.17 -14.53
N PHE A 224 12.60 -31.16 -13.79
CA PHE A 224 13.07 -31.45 -12.44
C PHE A 224 14.58 -31.81 -12.36
N PRO A 225 15.16 -32.63 -13.26
CA PRO A 225 16.60 -32.94 -13.18
C PRO A 225 17.49 -31.70 -13.36
N ALA A 226 17.10 -30.79 -14.26
CA ALA A 226 17.82 -29.53 -14.46
C ALA A 226 17.67 -28.58 -13.26
N PHE A 227 16.45 -28.51 -12.71
CA PHE A 227 16.15 -27.77 -11.49
C PHE A 227 16.98 -28.26 -10.29
N GLU A 228 16.98 -29.57 -10.03
CA GLU A 228 17.71 -30.19 -8.93
C GLU A 228 19.23 -29.97 -9.07
N ALA A 229 19.77 -30.16 -10.28
CA ALA A 229 21.18 -29.88 -10.55
C ALA A 229 21.56 -28.43 -10.22
N LYS A 230 20.72 -27.46 -10.59
CA LYS A 230 20.96 -26.03 -10.30
C LYS A 230 20.91 -25.70 -8.82
N VAL A 231 19.93 -26.27 -8.09
CA VAL A 231 19.86 -26.13 -6.64
C VAL A 231 21.10 -26.74 -5.97
N GLY A 232 21.56 -27.90 -6.46
CA GLY A 232 22.82 -28.51 -6.01
C GLY A 232 24.05 -27.65 -6.27
N MET A 233 24.13 -26.99 -7.44
CA MET A 233 25.20 -26.05 -7.75
C MET A 233 25.20 -24.83 -6.83
N PHE A 234 24.02 -24.29 -6.50
CA PHE A 234 23.87 -23.21 -5.53
C PHE A 234 24.34 -23.62 -4.13
N ALA A 235 23.95 -24.79 -3.66
CA ALA A 235 24.41 -25.32 -2.38
C ALA A 235 25.94 -25.50 -2.35
N LYS A 236 26.51 -26.10 -3.40
CA LYS A 236 27.96 -26.30 -3.52
C LYS A 236 28.73 -24.98 -3.57
N TRP A 237 28.22 -23.98 -4.29
CA TRP A 237 28.80 -22.64 -4.28
C TRP A 237 28.76 -22.05 -2.86
N GLY A 238 27.62 -22.17 -2.17
CA GLY A 238 27.45 -21.75 -0.79
C GLY A 238 28.46 -22.40 0.15
N ASP A 239 28.68 -23.71 0.05
CA ASP A 239 29.65 -24.43 0.88
C ASP A 239 31.09 -23.92 0.66
N ASN A 240 31.48 -23.71 -0.60
CA ASN A 240 32.79 -23.16 -0.95
C ASN A 240 32.98 -21.72 -0.47
N LYS A 241 31.89 -20.95 -0.41
CA LYS A 241 31.83 -19.57 0.05
C LYS A 241 31.41 -19.44 1.51
N ARG A 242 31.28 -20.52 2.28
CA ARG A 242 30.79 -20.46 3.68
C ARG A 242 29.46 -19.69 3.84
N ALA A 243 28.62 -19.71 2.81
CA ALA A 243 27.29 -19.12 2.78
C ALA A 243 26.26 -20.26 2.67
N PHE A 244 25.90 -20.83 3.82
CA PHE A 244 25.12 -22.07 3.87
C PHE A 244 23.62 -21.85 3.64
N VAL A 245 23.01 -22.73 2.85
CA VAL A 245 21.57 -22.74 2.59
C VAL A 245 20.80 -23.10 3.87
N SER A 246 19.77 -22.34 4.20
CA SER A 246 18.90 -22.59 5.36
C SER A 246 17.84 -23.62 5.04
N GLY A 247 17.94 -24.83 5.60
CA GLY A 247 16.92 -25.87 5.41
C GLY A 247 15.53 -25.55 5.94
N LYS A 248 15.48 -24.84 7.06
CA LYS A 248 14.22 -24.48 7.72
C LYS A 248 13.42 -23.47 6.89
N LYS A 249 14.11 -22.51 6.27
CA LYS A 249 13.50 -21.40 5.55
C LYS A 249 13.40 -21.61 4.05
N SER A 250 14.32 -22.39 3.47
CA SER A 250 14.28 -22.69 2.05
C SER A 250 13.15 -23.66 1.75
N LYS A 251 12.38 -23.36 0.70
CA LYS A 251 11.23 -24.14 0.26
C LYS A 251 11.25 -24.24 -1.26
N TRP A 252 10.46 -25.15 -1.82
CA TRP A 252 10.21 -25.17 -3.25
C TRP A 252 8.73 -25.35 -3.56
N MET A 253 8.34 -24.96 -4.77
CA MET A 253 6.97 -25.00 -5.27
C MET A 253 6.96 -25.50 -6.72
N ILE A 254 5.81 -26.04 -7.12
CA ILE A 254 5.53 -26.48 -8.49
C ILE A 254 4.36 -25.64 -9.02
N TYR A 255 4.50 -25.08 -10.21
CA TYR A 255 3.43 -24.39 -10.95
C TYR A 255 3.14 -25.10 -12.27
N GLY A 256 1.92 -24.96 -12.77
CA GLY A 256 1.48 -25.63 -14.01
C GLY A 256 1.04 -27.09 -13.78
N PRO A 257 1.04 -27.92 -14.83
CA PRO A 257 0.66 -29.33 -14.73
C PRO A 257 1.53 -30.07 -13.72
N LEU A 258 0.92 -30.85 -12.83
CA LEU A 258 1.67 -31.66 -11.87
C LEU A 258 2.26 -32.90 -12.56
N PRO A 259 3.50 -33.30 -12.21
CA PRO A 259 4.05 -34.57 -12.67
C PRO A 259 3.26 -35.75 -12.10
N ALA A 260 3.27 -36.88 -12.80
CA ALA A 260 2.60 -38.11 -12.35
C ALA A 260 3.11 -38.60 -10.98
N VAL A 261 4.41 -38.41 -10.73
CA VAL A 261 5.05 -38.66 -9.44
C VAL A 261 5.75 -37.38 -9.01
N ILE A 262 5.39 -36.87 -7.82
CA ILE A 262 6.01 -35.68 -7.26
C ILE A 262 7.42 -36.06 -6.77
N PRO A 263 8.48 -35.43 -7.29
CA PRO A 263 9.85 -35.75 -6.90
C PRO A 263 10.19 -35.17 -5.52
N THR A 264 11.27 -35.68 -4.92
CA THR A 264 11.81 -35.16 -3.65
C THR A 264 13.07 -34.37 -3.92
N LEU A 265 13.08 -33.06 -3.63
CA LEU A 265 14.28 -32.23 -3.74
C LEU A 265 15.19 -32.43 -2.52
N ARG A 266 16.48 -32.73 -2.76
CA ARG A 266 17.49 -32.87 -1.71
C ARG A 266 18.68 -31.92 -1.92
N ILE A 267 19.24 -31.45 -0.82
CA ILE A 267 20.51 -30.73 -0.76
C ILE A 267 21.40 -31.46 0.25
N GLY A 268 22.34 -32.26 -0.23
CA GLY A 268 23.04 -33.23 0.62
C GLY A 268 22.02 -34.18 1.29
N ASP A 269 22.09 -34.31 2.61
CA ASP A 269 21.16 -35.15 3.37
C ASP A 269 19.80 -34.48 3.63
N MET A 270 19.70 -33.17 3.43
CA MET A 270 18.53 -32.38 3.73
C MET A 270 17.46 -32.51 2.66
N VAL A 271 16.24 -32.88 3.08
CA VAL A 271 15.05 -32.82 2.22
C VAL A 271 14.45 -31.42 2.30
N VAL A 272 14.33 -30.75 1.15
CA VAL A 272 13.70 -29.43 1.08
C VAL A 272 12.18 -29.61 1.00
N GLU A 273 11.45 -28.94 1.89
CA GLU A 273 10.00 -29.04 1.97
C GLU A 273 9.32 -28.44 0.72
N LEU A 274 8.45 -29.23 0.10
CA LEU A 274 7.52 -28.79 -0.94
C LEU A 274 6.32 -28.10 -0.29
N VAL A 275 5.99 -26.89 -0.74
CA VAL A 275 4.86 -26.11 -0.22
C VAL A 275 3.92 -25.68 -1.35
N PHE A 276 2.69 -25.30 -0.98
CA PHE A 276 1.67 -24.79 -1.91
C PHE A 276 1.41 -23.29 -1.74
N GLU A 277 1.89 -22.71 -0.64
CA GLU A 277 1.87 -21.28 -0.37
C GLU A 277 3.22 -20.86 0.19
N PHE A 278 3.79 -19.77 -0.34
CA PHE A 278 5.05 -19.24 0.17
C PHE A 278 5.07 -17.71 0.11
N LYS A 279 5.66 -17.09 1.14
CA LYS A 279 5.84 -15.64 1.20
C LYS A 279 7.23 -15.27 0.70
N TYR A 280 7.31 -14.86 -0.56
CA TYR A 280 8.54 -14.37 -1.17
C TYR A 280 8.55 -12.84 -1.20
N VAL A 281 9.57 -12.23 -0.58
CA VAL A 281 9.83 -10.78 -0.66
C VAL A 281 8.59 -9.90 -0.35
N GLY A 282 7.79 -10.33 0.63
CA GLY A 282 6.60 -9.60 1.08
C GLY A 282 5.28 -9.93 0.36
N MET A 283 5.34 -10.73 -0.71
CA MET A 283 4.22 -11.22 -1.52
C MET A 283 3.93 -12.68 -1.21
N TRP A 284 2.66 -13.04 -1.08
CA TRP A 284 2.25 -14.45 -0.98
C TRP A 284 1.95 -15.01 -2.36
N PHE A 285 2.62 -16.10 -2.71
CA PHE A 285 2.36 -16.90 -3.89
C PHE A 285 1.65 -18.19 -3.50
N THR A 286 0.76 -18.67 -4.38
CA THR A 286 0.10 -19.97 -4.26
C THR A 286 0.09 -20.70 -5.59
N SER A 287 0.27 -22.02 -5.55
CA SER A 287 0.19 -22.90 -6.71
C SER A 287 -1.13 -23.67 -6.85
N ILE A 288 -2.01 -23.58 -5.85
CA ILE A 288 -3.26 -24.36 -5.76
C ILE A 288 -4.52 -23.54 -6.10
N HIS A 289 -4.35 -22.28 -6.45
CA HIS A 289 -5.44 -21.38 -6.82
C HIS A 289 -5.20 -20.77 -8.21
N LYS A 290 -6.29 -20.51 -8.95
CA LYS A 290 -6.20 -19.92 -10.30
C LYS A 290 -5.46 -18.58 -10.30
N ASN A 291 -5.76 -17.72 -9.33
CA ASN A 291 -5.00 -16.51 -9.07
C ASN A 291 -3.85 -16.81 -8.10
N VAL A 292 -2.60 -16.69 -8.59
CA VAL A 292 -1.37 -16.97 -7.85
C VAL A 292 -1.18 -16.07 -6.61
N PHE A 293 -1.94 -14.98 -6.49
CA PHE A 293 -1.90 -14.05 -5.37
C PHE A 293 -3.14 -14.13 -4.46
N ALA A 294 -4.05 -15.10 -4.63
CA ALA A 294 -5.28 -15.17 -3.84
C ALA A 294 -5.03 -15.12 -2.32
N ARG A 295 -4.03 -15.88 -1.85
CA ARG A 295 -3.60 -15.86 -0.44
C ARG A 295 -3.15 -14.46 0.02
N HIS A 296 -2.50 -13.71 -0.86
CA HIS A 296 -2.02 -12.36 -0.60
C HIS A 296 -3.18 -11.39 -0.34
N TYR A 297 -4.21 -11.40 -1.19
CA TYR A 297 -5.42 -10.58 -1.00
C TYR A 297 -6.02 -10.80 0.39
N ASN A 298 -6.28 -12.05 0.76
CA ASN A 298 -6.97 -12.41 2.00
C ASN A 298 -6.17 -11.96 3.23
N ILE A 299 -4.84 -12.18 3.23
CA ILE A 299 -3.96 -11.76 4.32
C ILE A 299 -3.92 -10.24 4.44
N LYS A 300 -3.83 -9.51 3.32
CA LYS A 300 -3.76 -8.04 3.33
C LYS A 300 -5.10 -7.42 3.73
N ALA A 301 -6.22 -7.94 3.23
CA ALA A 301 -7.57 -7.54 3.66
C ALA A 301 -7.74 -7.74 5.17
N SER A 302 -7.35 -8.89 5.71
CA SER A 302 -7.40 -9.18 7.15
C SER A 302 -6.56 -8.19 7.97
N LYS A 303 -5.30 -7.95 7.58
CA LYS A 303 -4.42 -6.99 8.27
C LYS A 303 -4.96 -5.56 8.21
N ALA A 304 -5.48 -5.14 7.06
CA ALA A 304 -6.11 -3.84 6.88
C ALA A 304 -7.36 -3.70 7.79
N ARG A 305 -8.20 -4.73 7.85
CA ARG A 305 -9.39 -4.79 8.70
C ARG A 305 -9.04 -4.76 10.17
N GLY A 306 -8.05 -5.54 10.60
CA GLY A 306 -7.53 -5.54 11.97
C GLY A 306 -7.04 -4.15 12.37
N THR A 307 -6.22 -3.52 11.53
CA THR A 307 -5.70 -2.17 11.76
C THR A 307 -6.81 -1.12 11.82
N SER A 308 -7.79 -1.19 10.91
CA SER A 308 -8.97 -0.33 10.93
C SER A 308 -9.77 -0.48 12.24
N ASN A 309 -10.00 -1.72 12.68
CA ASN A 309 -10.70 -1.99 13.93
C ASN A 309 -9.93 -1.43 15.14
N THR A 310 -8.60 -1.54 15.17
CA THR A 310 -7.77 -0.94 16.23
C THR A 310 -7.92 0.59 16.25
N ILE A 311 -7.85 1.26 15.10
CA ILE A 311 -7.99 2.73 15.00
C ILE A 311 -9.33 3.18 15.61
N PHE A 312 -10.44 2.54 15.23
CA PHE A 312 -11.76 2.90 15.75
C PHE A 312 -12.02 2.40 17.18
N GLY A 313 -11.35 1.33 17.61
CA GLY A 313 -11.44 0.79 18.96
C GLY A 313 -10.83 1.69 20.04
N LEU A 314 -9.88 2.55 19.65
CA LEU A 314 -9.25 3.51 20.57
C LEU A 314 -10.16 4.68 20.96
N LYS A 315 -11.35 4.81 20.35
CA LYS A 315 -12.31 5.90 20.61
C LYS A 315 -12.61 6.11 22.10
N HIS A 316 -12.68 5.03 22.89
CA HIS A 316 -12.95 5.13 24.33
C HIS A 316 -11.78 5.73 25.14
N ARG A 317 -10.56 5.71 24.60
CA ARG A 317 -9.35 6.25 25.24
C ARG A 317 -9.02 7.66 24.78
N VAL A 318 -9.22 7.96 23.49
CA VAL A 318 -8.78 9.23 22.88
C VAL A 318 -9.93 10.12 22.40
N GLY A 319 -11.18 9.69 22.54
CA GLY A 319 -12.35 10.42 22.07
C GLY A 319 -12.69 10.18 20.60
N SER A 320 -13.52 11.04 20.01
CA SER A 320 -13.95 10.91 18.62
C SER A 320 -12.82 11.26 17.66
N LEU A 321 -12.47 10.34 16.77
CA LEU A 321 -11.51 10.57 15.69
C LEU A 321 -12.04 11.64 14.71
N PRO A 322 -11.36 12.78 14.54
CA PRO A 322 -11.72 13.73 13.49
C PRO A 322 -11.34 13.19 12.11
N VAL A 323 -12.02 13.68 11.07
CA VAL A 323 -11.97 13.05 9.75
C VAL A 323 -10.61 13.19 9.08
N ARG A 324 -9.97 14.36 9.19
CA ARG A 324 -8.67 14.61 8.57
C ARG A 324 -7.61 13.65 9.10
N GLU A 325 -7.49 13.54 10.41
CA GLU A 325 -6.55 12.65 11.09
C GLU A 325 -6.91 11.19 10.83
N GLY A 326 -8.20 10.86 10.78
CA GLY A 326 -8.64 9.52 10.38
C GLY A 326 -8.25 9.13 8.96
N LEU A 327 -8.30 10.07 8.02
CA LEU A 327 -7.80 9.86 6.65
C LEU A 327 -6.27 9.76 6.61
N GLN A 328 -5.54 10.53 7.42
CA GLN A 328 -4.08 10.37 7.56
C GLN A 328 -3.72 8.98 8.09
N LEU A 329 -4.43 8.50 9.12
CA LEU A 329 -4.26 7.15 9.65
C LEU A 329 -4.64 6.08 8.64
N TYR A 330 -5.70 6.29 7.85
CA TYR A 330 -6.05 5.42 6.73
C TYR A 330 -4.88 5.30 5.76
N MET A 331 -4.38 6.43 5.25
CA MET A 331 -3.29 6.44 4.27
C MET A 331 -2.00 5.81 4.83
N ALA A 332 -1.67 6.06 6.09
CA ALA A 332 -0.44 5.57 6.70
C ALA A 332 -0.50 4.09 7.14
N ARG A 333 -1.68 3.60 7.58
CA ARG A 333 -1.79 2.32 8.31
C ARG A 333 -2.74 1.30 7.68
N VAL A 334 -3.69 1.73 6.86
CA VAL A 334 -4.68 0.83 6.23
C VAL A 334 -4.41 0.70 4.74
N ASP A 335 -4.27 1.81 4.03
CA ASP A 335 -4.04 1.86 2.58
C ASP A 335 -2.80 1.06 2.17
N CYS A 336 -1.72 1.12 2.96
CA CYS A 336 -0.48 0.38 2.71
C CYS A 336 -0.68 -1.15 2.61
N TYR A 337 -1.67 -1.71 3.32
CA TYR A 337 -2.05 -3.10 3.15
C TYR A 337 -2.90 -3.30 1.89
N LEU A 338 -3.86 -2.41 1.66
CA LEU A 338 -4.79 -2.50 0.53
C LEU A 338 -4.10 -2.34 -0.84
N ILE A 339 -3.01 -1.58 -0.93
CA ILE A 339 -2.23 -1.42 -2.17
C ILE A 339 -1.05 -2.38 -2.27
N SER A 340 -0.78 -3.18 -1.23
CA SER A 340 0.40 -4.05 -1.20
C SER A 340 0.39 -5.03 -2.37
N GLY A 341 1.41 -4.95 -3.22
CA GLY A 341 1.58 -5.88 -4.35
C GLY A 341 0.67 -5.64 -5.55
N CYS A 342 -0.11 -4.55 -5.57
CA CYS A 342 -1.06 -4.28 -6.67
C CYS A 342 -0.40 -4.11 -8.03
N GLU A 343 0.86 -3.71 -8.05
CA GLU A 343 1.68 -3.55 -9.26
C GLU A 343 1.85 -4.87 -10.04
N LEU A 344 1.67 -6.01 -9.36
CA LEU A 344 1.81 -7.37 -9.90
C LEU A 344 0.47 -8.11 -9.88
N ALA A 345 -0.22 -8.05 -8.73
CA ALA A 345 -1.50 -8.68 -8.50
C ALA A 345 -2.62 -7.82 -9.10
N LEU A 346 -2.85 -7.99 -10.40
CA LEU A 346 -3.89 -7.28 -11.13
C LEU A 346 -5.28 -7.77 -10.71
N ASP A 347 -6.20 -6.84 -10.49
CA ASP A 347 -7.52 -7.10 -9.91
C ASP A 347 -8.53 -7.69 -10.92
N THR A 348 -8.14 -8.76 -11.63
CA THR A 348 -8.98 -9.43 -12.63
C THR A 348 -10.06 -10.31 -12.00
N ASP A 349 -9.85 -10.75 -10.76
CA ASP A 349 -10.82 -11.47 -9.94
C ASP A 349 -11.55 -10.50 -9.00
N ASN A 350 -12.83 -10.23 -9.30
CA ASN A 350 -13.65 -9.31 -8.50
C ASN A 350 -13.87 -9.83 -7.07
N SER A 351 -13.93 -11.15 -6.85
CA SER A 351 -14.21 -11.69 -5.52
C SER A 351 -13.09 -11.38 -4.53
N LEU A 352 -11.83 -11.47 -4.99
CA LEU A 352 -10.65 -11.14 -4.19
C LEU A 352 -10.54 -9.62 -3.97
N LEU A 353 -10.87 -8.82 -5.00
CA LEU A 353 -10.86 -7.37 -4.88
C LEU A 353 -11.94 -6.87 -3.91
N ASP A 354 -13.12 -7.47 -3.91
CA ASP A 354 -14.24 -7.07 -3.06
C ASP A 354 -13.85 -7.14 -1.57
N GLU A 355 -13.01 -8.10 -1.15
CA GLU A 355 -12.48 -8.15 0.21
C GLU A 355 -11.70 -6.89 0.61
N LEU A 356 -10.93 -6.32 -0.31
CA LEU A 356 -10.18 -5.08 -0.10
C LEU A 356 -11.09 -3.85 -0.15
N MET A 357 -12.02 -3.82 -1.12
CA MET A 357 -13.00 -2.74 -1.29
C MET A 357 -13.87 -2.59 -0.04
N GLU A 358 -14.34 -3.69 0.53
CA GLU A 358 -15.17 -3.66 1.73
C GLU A 358 -14.43 -3.06 2.94
N VAL A 359 -13.12 -3.27 3.07
CA VAL A 359 -12.33 -2.63 4.12
C VAL A 359 -12.29 -1.11 3.93
N GLN A 360 -12.04 -0.63 2.71
CA GLN A 360 -12.04 0.81 2.43
C GLN A 360 -13.43 1.41 2.67
N HIS A 361 -14.48 0.80 2.13
CA HIS A 361 -15.86 1.28 2.28
C HIS A 361 -16.26 1.35 3.75
N LEU A 362 -16.00 0.29 4.53
CA LEU A 362 -16.33 0.24 5.95
C LEU A 362 -15.54 1.29 6.75
N PHE A 363 -14.26 1.49 6.42
CA PHE A 363 -13.43 2.52 7.06
C PHE A 363 -14.04 3.91 6.85
N LEU A 364 -14.34 4.28 5.60
CA LEU A 364 -14.88 5.60 5.27
C LEU A 364 -16.29 5.81 5.85
N ARG A 365 -17.14 4.79 5.81
CA ARG A 365 -18.47 4.83 6.47
C ARG A 365 -18.35 5.11 7.96
N ARG A 366 -17.49 4.38 8.67
CA ARG A 366 -17.28 4.59 10.12
C ARG A 366 -16.73 5.97 10.43
N LEU A 367 -15.83 6.49 9.60
CA LEU A 367 -15.22 7.81 9.77
C LEU A 367 -16.24 8.95 9.59
N LEU A 368 -17.08 8.85 8.56
CA LEU A 368 -18.14 9.80 8.27
C LEU A 368 -19.36 9.64 9.19
N GLY A 369 -19.54 8.47 9.81
CA GLY A 369 -20.69 8.15 10.65
C GLY A 369 -21.91 7.68 9.84
N LEU A 370 -21.68 7.04 8.70
CA LEU A 370 -22.70 6.56 7.78
C LEU A 370 -23.07 5.09 8.03
N ASN A 371 -24.28 4.72 7.61
CA ASN A 371 -24.80 3.37 7.67
C ASN A 371 -24.18 2.45 6.60
N SER A 372 -24.35 1.13 6.76
CA SER A 372 -23.76 0.13 5.86
C SER A 372 -24.32 0.12 4.44
N ARG A 373 -25.49 0.75 4.23
CA ARG A 373 -26.19 0.88 2.95
C ARG A 373 -26.01 2.27 2.31
N SER A 374 -25.13 3.11 2.88
CA SER A 374 -24.84 4.43 2.31
C SER A 374 -24.32 4.26 0.88
N MET A 375 -24.64 5.23 0.03
CA MET A 375 -24.14 5.26 -1.35
C MET A 375 -22.60 5.24 -1.35
N LEU A 376 -22.01 4.60 -2.35
CA LEU A 376 -20.55 4.47 -2.42
C LEU A 376 -19.90 5.75 -2.94
N ALA A 377 -20.50 6.39 -3.95
CA ALA A 377 -19.96 7.62 -4.55
C ALA A 377 -19.63 8.68 -3.50
N VAL A 378 -20.53 8.89 -2.53
CA VAL A 378 -20.36 9.89 -1.46
C VAL A 378 -19.15 9.63 -0.57
N LEU A 379 -18.74 8.37 -0.39
CA LEU A 379 -17.54 8.04 0.40
C LEU A 379 -16.30 8.67 -0.23
N PHE A 380 -16.23 8.69 -1.56
CA PHE A 380 -15.10 9.21 -2.32
C PHE A 380 -15.22 10.71 -2.58
N THR A 381 -16.42 11.20 -2.91
CA THR A 381 -16.65 12.62 -3.19
C THR A 381 -16.52 13.52 -1.96
N GLU A 382 -16.81 13.00 -0.77
CA GLU A 382 -16.72 13.77 0.48
C GLU A 382 -15.35 13.72 1.15
N THR A 383 -14.56 12.67 0.90
CA THR A 383 -13.27 12.46 1.55
C THR A 383 -12.08 12.75 0.65
N GLY A 384 -12.31 12.88 -0.66
CA GLY A 384 -11.25 12.99 -1.66
C GLY A 384 -10.53 11.67 -1.98
N GLN A 385 -10.86 10.58 -1.29
CA GLN A 385 -10.20 9.29 -1.47
C GLN A 385 -10.49 8.68 -2.84
N MET A 386 -9.48 8.04 -3.43
CA MET A 386 -9.65 7.28 -4.66
C MET A 386 -10.23 5.89 -4.32
N PRO A 387 -11.24 5.38 -5.05
CA PRO A 387 -11.66 3.99 -4.93
C PRO A 387 -10.47 3.04 -5.07
N ILE A 388 -10.36 2.06 -4.18
CA ILE A 388 -9.14 1.23 -4.08
C ILE A 388 -8.82 0.49 -5.38
N ARG A 389 -9.85 0.04 -6.13
CA ARG A 389 -9.72 -0.54 -7.47
C ARG A 389 -8.92 0.37 -8.41
N ILE A 390 -9.25 1.66 -8.40
CA ILE A 390 -8.64 2.64 -9.30
C ILE A 390 -7.26 3.04 -8.80
N ARG A 391 -7.11 3.22 -7.48
CA ARG A 391 -5.80 3.51 -6.86
C ARG A 391 -4.77 2.42 -7.19
N ARG A 392 -5.16 1.15 -7.11
CA ARG A 392 -4.32 -0.01 -7.45
C ARG A 392 -3.96 -0.04 -8.95
N LEU A 393 -4.92 0.24 -9.83
CA LEU A 393 -4.66 0.37 -11.26
C LEU A 393 -3.67 1.50 -11.59
N LEU A 394 -3.80 2.66 -10.93
CA LEU A 394 -2.88 3.79 -11.15
C LEU A 394 -1.45 3.47 -10.71
N LEU A 395 -1.28 2.74 -9.59
CA LEU A 395 0.04 2.27 -9.15
C LEU A 395 0.64 1.26 -10.13
N THR A 396 -0.19 0.38 -10.68
CA THR A 396 0.21 -0.55 -11.76
C THR A 396 0.70 0.20 -12.99
N LEU A 397 -0.01 1.23 -13.44
CA LEU A 397 0.42 2.06 -14.57
C LEU A 397 1.72 2.81 -14.26
N GLY A 398 1.90 3.31 -13.03
CA GLY A 398 3.16 3.91 -12.59
C GLY A 398 4.33 2.91 -12.57
N ARG A 399 4.07 1.64 -12.22
CA ARG A 399 5.06 0.56 -12.34
C ARG A 399 5.40 0.27 -13.79
N LEU A 400 4.41 0.21 -14.68
CA LEU A 400 4.62 0.01 -16.11
C LEU A 400 5.51 1.11 -16.70
N GLN A 401 5.26 2.38 -16.37
CA GLN A 401 6.13 3.49 -16.79
C GLN A 401 7.58 3.31 -16.37
N TYR A 402 7.81 2.83 -15.15
CA TYR A 402 9.16 2.51 -14.70
C TYR A 402 9.78 1.38 -15.53
N MET A 403 9.06 0.28 -15.74
CA MET A 403 9.59 -0.89 -16.45
C MET A 403 9.89 -0.61 -17.93
N VAL A 404 9.10 0.28 -18.56
CA VAL A 404 9.31 0.70 -19.96
C VAL A 404 10.62 1.48 -20.13
N LYS A 405 11.03 2.24 -19.11
CA LYS A 405 12.26 3.06 -19.14
C LYS A 405 13.53 2.28 -18.81
N LEU A 406 13.41 1.01 -18.41
CA LEU A 406 14.56 0.18 -18.07
C LEU A 406 15.35 -0.23 -19.32
N ASP A 407 16.67 -0.34 -19.14
CA ASP A 407 17.58 -0.90 -20.13
C ASP A 407 17.28 -2.39 -20.41
N ASP A 408 17.50 -2.83 -21.64
CA ASP A 408 17.22 -4.21 -22.09
C ASP A 408 18.07 -5.27 -21.38
N ARG A 409 19.18 -4.88 -20.73
CA ARG A 409 19.98 -5.76 -19.86
C ARG A 409 19.25 -6.16 -18.59
N ARG A 410 18.23 -5.41 -18.15
CA ARG A 410 17.45 -5.73 -16.94
C ARG A 410 16.52 -6.90 -17.21
N VAL A 411 16.57 -7.94 -16.38
CA VAL A 411 15.70 -9.13 -16.54
C VAL A 411 14.21 -8.77 -16.47
N VAL A 412 13.86 -7.78 -15.64
CA VAL A 412 12.49 -7.23 -15.54
C VAL A 412 12.00 -6.66 -16.88
N ARG A 413 12.89 -6.01 -17.64
CA ARG A 413 12.56 -5.48 -18.97
C ARG A 413 12.24 -6.62 -19.93
N SER A 414 13.04 -7.69 -19.92
CA SER A 414 12.78 -8.90 -20.70
C SER A 414 11.44 -9.55 -20.30
N ALA A 415 11.13 -9.61 -19.00
CA ALA A 415 9.86 -10.14 -18.49
C ALA A 415 8.64 -9.32 -18.96
N LEU A 416 8.75 -7.98 -18.97
CA LEU A 416 7.70 -7.10 -19.51
C LEU A 416 7.50 -7.34 -21.01
N LEU A 417 8.59 -7.38 -21.78
CA LEU A 417 8.53 -7.62 -23.22
C LEU A 417 7.90 -8.98 -23.54
N ASP A 418 8.22 -10.01 -22.75
CA ASP A 418 7.61 -11.34 -22.88
C ASP A 418 6.09 -11.28 -22.65
N SER A 419 5.65 -10.62 -21.57
CA SER A 419 4.24 -10.43 -21.26
C SER A 419 3.47 -9.72 -22.39
N ILE A 420 4.11 -8.74 -23.04
CA ILE A 420 3.54 -8.01 -24.19
C ILE A 420 3.56 -8.87 -25.46
N ALA A 421 4.56 -9.71 -25.66
CA ALA A 421 4.60 -10.69 -26.76
C ALA A 421 3.46 -11.71 -26.62
N LEU A 422 3.22 -12.24 -25.41
CA LEU A 422 2.08 -13.11 -25.13
C LEU A 422 0.75 -12.44 -25.45
N LEU A 423 0.59 -11.15 -25.13
CA LEU A 423 -0.58 -10.36 -25.51
C LEU A 423 -0.75 -10.27 -27.04
N ARG A 424 0.34 -10.05 -27.80
CA ARG A 424 0.31 -10.02 -29.28
C ARG A 424 -0.12 -11.37 -29.87
N GLU A 425 0.23 -12.47 -29.21
CA GLU A 425 -0.19 -13.83 -29.58
C GLU A 425 -1.60 -14.21 -29.09
N GLY A 426 -2.29 -13.32 -28.36
CA GLY A 426 -3.61 -13.60 -27.79
C GLY A 426 -3.59 -14.56 -26.59
N LYS A 427 -2.43 -14.78 -25.98
CA LYS A 427 -2.25 -15.63 -24.80
C LYS A 427 -2.47 -14.84 -23.51
N GLN A 428 -2.79 -15.55 -22.43
CA GLN A 428 -2.95 -14.95 -21.10
C GLN A 428 -1.59 -14.59 -20.49
N GLY A 429 -1.50 -13.41 -19.89
CA GLY A 429 -0.34 -12.91 -19.17
C GLY A 429 -0.66 -11.61 -18.44
N TRP A 430 0.32 -11.06 -17.72
CA TRP A 430 0.15 -9.82 -16.96
C TRP A 430 -0.30 -8.64 -17.84
N ALA A 431 0.24 -8.49 -19.06
CA ALA A 431 -0.16 -7.41 -19.97
C ALA A 431 -1.61 -7.58 -20.46
N SER A 432 -2.05 -8.81 -20.76
CA SER A 432 -3.44 -9.05 -21.15
C SER A 432 -4.42 -8.77 -20.00
N ASP A 433 -4.03 -9.11 -18.78
CA ASP A 433 -4.81 -8.79 -17.58
C ASP A 433 -4.97 -7.28 -17.40
N LEU A 434 -3.92 -6.49 -17.63
CA LEU A 434 -3.99 -5.03 -17.60
C LEU A 434 -4.96 -4.47 -18.66
N VAL A 435 -4.92 -4.99 -19.89
CA VAL A 435 -5.87 -4.61 -20.96
C VAL A 435 -7.31 -4.91 -20.54
N VAL A 436 -7.55 -6.07 -19.92
CA VAL A 436 -8.87 -6.44 -19.39
C VAL A 436 -9.34 -5.45 -18.33
N LEU A 437 -8.46 -4.99 -17.42
CA LEU A 437 -8.82 -3.98 -16.42
C LEU A 437 -9.18 -2.64 -17.06
N LEU A 438 -8.43 -2.17 -18.05
CA LEU A 438 -8.70 -0.93 -18.77
C LEU A 438 -10.02 -0.97 -19.54
N ARG A 439 -10.38 -2.14 -20.09
CA ARG A 439 -11.66 -2.36 -20.76
C ARG A 439 -12.87 -2.38 -19.81
N ARG A 440 -12.67 -2.82 -18.57
CA ARG A 440 -13.70 -2.90 -17.52
C ARG A 440 -14.02 -1.56 -16.85
N LEU A 441 -13.35 -0.48 -17.23
CA LEU A 441 -13.68 0.86 -16.74
C LEU A 441 -15.06 1.31 -17.23
N PRO A 442 -15.73 2.24 -16.52
CA PRO A 442 -17.04 2.76 -16.94
C PRO A 442 -17.06 3.31 -18.37
N THR A 443 -15.94 3.90 -18.77
CA THR A 443 -15.64 4.25 -20.16
C THR A 443 -14.44 3.42 -20.58
N THR A 444 -14.62 2.53 -21.55
CA THR A 444 -13.57 1.65 -22.05
C THR A 444 -12.38 2.44 -22.60
N ILE A 445 -11.17 2.03 -22.21
CA ILE A 445 -9.92 2.47 -22.84
C ILE A 445 -9.37 1.28 -23.62
N GLU A 446 -9.42 1.39 -24.95
CA GLU A 446 -8.70 0.47 -25.83
C GLU A 446 -7.23 0.87 -25.89
N VAL A 447 -6.35 -0.12 -25.80
CA VAL A 447 -4.90 0.03 -25.86
C VAL A 447 -4.32 -1.07 -26.73
N THR A 448 -3.32 -0.71 -27.51
CA THR A 448 -2.51 -1.65 -28.29
C THR A 448 -1.30 -2.12 -27.46
N PRO A 449 -0.66 -3.24 -27.83
CA PRO A 449 0.59 -3.66 -27.21
C PRO A 449 1.69 -2.59 -27.24
N ASP A 450 1.73 -1.76 -28.28
CA ASP A 450 2.75 -0.71 -28.45
C ASP A 450 2.48 0.49 -27.55
N ASP A 451 1.21 0.81 -27.26
CA ASP A 451 0.85 1.84 -26.29
C ASP A 451 1.41 1.52 -24.89
N LEU A 452 1.45 0.24 -24.52
CA LEU A 452 2.00 -0.23 -23.24
C LEU A 452 3.54 -0.14 -23.18
N LEU A 453 4.22 0.09 -24.31
CA LEU A 453 5.67 0.26 -24.41
C LEU A 453 6.11 1.72 -24.49
N CYS A 454 5.18 2.68 -24.46
CA CYS A 454 5.47 4.11 -24.53
C CYS A 454 5.13 4.79 -23.20
N SER A 455 6.14 5.33 -22.49
CA SER A 455 5.94 5.94 -21.17
C SER A 455 4.94 7.10 -21.19
N GLU A 456 4.99 7.93 -22.23
CA GLU A 456 4.12 9.09 -22.41
C GLU A 456 2.67 8.65 -22.63
N THR A 457 2.47 7.60 -23.41
CA THR A 457 1.15 7.01 -23.66
C THR A 457 0.59 6.39 -22.38
N VAL A 458 1.41 5.66 -21.61
CA VAL A 458 0.99 5.12 -20.31
C VAL A 458 0.63 6.24 -19.32
N GLU A 459 1.34 7.37 -19.35
CA GLU A 459 0.97 8.56 -18.54
C GLU A 459 -0.37 9.16 -18.96
N ALA A 460 -0.61 9.29 -20.27
CA ALA A 460 -1.88 9.76 -20.80
C ALA A 460 -3.03 8.82 -20.42
N ILE A 461 -2.82 7.50 -20.45
CA ILE A 461 -3.78 6.50 -19.98
C ILE A 461 -4.08 6.72 -18.49
N ALA A 462 -3.06 6.86 -17.64
CA ALA A 462 -3.27 7.09 -16.21
C ALA A 462 -4.09 8.36 -15.91
N LYS A 463 -3.80 9.47 -16.61
CA LYS A 463 -4.60 10.71 -16.52
C LYS A 463 -6.04 10.50 -16.97
N ARG A 464 -6.25 9.75 -18.06
CA ARG A 464 -7.58 9.42 -18.58
C ARG A 464 -8.36 8.53 -17.61
N VAL A 465 -7.73 7.57 -16.95
CA VAL A 465 -8.34 6.73 -15.91
C VAL A 465 -8.90 7.59 -14.76
N VAL A 466 -8.12 8.56 -14.27
CA VAL A 466 -8.59 9.50 -13.22
C VAL A 466 -9.82 10.27 -13.70
N SER A 467 -9.76 10.85 -14.90
CA SER A 467 -10.86 11.63 -15.47
C SER A 467 -12.14 10.82 -15.65
N ILE A 468 -12.05 9.57 -16.11
CA ILE A 468 -13.20 8.67 -16.28
C ILE A 468 -13.87 8.39 -14.94
N VAL A 469 -13.09 8.11 -13.91
CA VAL A 469 -13.61 7.79 -12.58
C VAL A 469 -14.23 9.02 -11.91
N ASP A 470 -13.62 10.20 -12.07
CA ASP A 470 -14.20 11.44 -11.58
C ASP A 470 -15.50 11.80 -12.32
N THR A 471 -15.59 11.49 -13.62
CA THR A 471 -16.83 11.67 -14.38
C THR A 471 -17.91 10.67 -13.94
N ASP A 472 -17.55 9.42 -13.70
CA ASP A 472 -18.46 8.36 -13.26
C ASP A 472 -19.03 8.65 -11.86
N LEU A 473 -18.18 9.05 -10.92
CA LEU A 473 -18.60 9.47 -9.59
C LEU A 473 -19.52 10.69 -9.65
N GLN A 474 -19.24 11.67 -10.51
CA GLN A 474 -20.11 12.83 -10.69
C GLN A 474 -21.47 12.41 -11.28
N ARG A 475 -21.47 11.52 -12.27
CA ARG A 475 -22.70 10.95 -12.85
C ARG A 475 -23.55 10.22 -11.81
N ASP A 476 -22.94 9.48 -10.89
CA ASP A 476 -23.65 8.85 -9.77
C ASP A 476 -24.31 9.89 -8.85
N ILE A 477 -23.61 10.98 -8.52
CA ILE A 477 -24.16 12.09 -7.73
C ILE A 477 -25.33 12.77 -8.46
N ASP A 478 -25.26 12.94 -9.78
CA ASP A 478 -26.29 13.64 -10.53
C ASP A 478 -27.53 12.76 -10.74
N ARG A 479 -27.35 11.46 -10.99
CA ARG A 479 -28.43 10.51 -11.25
C ARG A 479 -29.24 10.15 -10.00
N LEU A 480 -28.60 10.04 -8.84
CA LEU A 480 -29.27 9.56 -7.63
C LEU A 480 -30.16 10.67 -7.04
N VAL A 481 -31.39 10.30 -6.65
CA VAL A 481 -32.34 11.25 -6.06
C VAL A 481 -31.88 11.73 -4.69
N LYS A 482 -31.22 10.85 -3.92
CA LYS A 482 -30.77 11.13 -2.54
C LYS A 482 -29.61 12.12 -2.47
N THR A 483 -28.87 12.27 -3.56
CA THR A 483 -27.69 13.15 -3.65
C THR A 483 -28.04 14.51 -4.23
N HIS A 484 -29.33 14.89 -4.27
CA HIS A 484 -29.76 16.17 -4.81
C HIS A 484 -29.05 17.38 -4.16
N LEU A 485 -28.77 17.31 -2.85
CA LEU A 485 -28.01 18.31 -2.09
C LEU A 485 -26.50 18.35 -2.42
N LEU A 486 -26.00 17.43 -3.24
CA LEU A 486 -24.58 17.25 -3.55
C LEU A 486 -24.22 17.68 -4.98
N ARG A 487 -25.20 18.11 -5.76
CA ARG A 487 -25.01 18.54 -7.15
C ARG A 487 -24.29 19.89 -7.22
N ASN A 488 -23.50 20.10 -8.27
CA ASN A 488 -22.81 21.37 -8.57
C ASN A 488 -21.94 21.93 -7.43
N ARG A 489 -21.32 21.06 -6.62
CA ARG A 489 -20.50 21.52 -5.49
C ARG A 489 -19.17 22.07 -5.93
N VAL A 490 -18.90 23.28 -5.47
CA VAL A 490 -17.62 23.97 -5.64
C VAL A 490 -16.79 23.87 -4.38
N GLU A 491 -15.47 23.80 -4.54
CA GLU A 491 -14.52 23.91 -3.44
C GLU A 491 -13.36 24.84 -3.85
N THR A 492 -12.71 25.41 -2.84
CA THR A 492 -11.48 26.18 -3.03
C THR A 492 -10.32 25.22 -3.24
N THR A 493 -9.72 25.22 -4.43
CA THR A 493 -8.55 24.39 -4.77
C THR A 493 -7.25 24.96 -4.19
N GLU A 494 -6.15 24.22 -4.28
CA GLU A 494 -4.84 24.61 -3.74
C GLU A 494 -4.32 25.96 -4.30
N ASP A 495 -4.66 26.26 -5.55
CA ASP A 495 -4.38 27.54 -6.23
C ASP A 495 -5.31 28.69 -5.80
N LYS A 496 -6.14 28.47 -4.76
CA LYS A 496 -7.18 29.39 -4.24
C LYS A 496 -8.31 29.72 -5.21
N SER A 497 -8.37 29.08 -6.38
CA SER A 497 -9.51 29.23 -7.28
C SER A 497 -10.71 28.42 -6.78
N ILE A 498 -11.93 28.84 -7.14
CA ILE A 498 -13.16 28.11 -6.81
C ILE A 498 -13.58 27.33 -8.04
N ARG A 499 -13.60 26.00 -7.93
CA ARG A 499 -13.92 25.12 -9.06
C ARG A 499 -14.88 24.01 -8.64
N LEU A 500 -15.60 23.47 -9.62
CA LEU A 500 -16.32 22.20 -9.47
C LEU A 500 -15.28 21.09 -9.33
N VAL A 501 -15.33 20.38 -8.20
CA VAL A 501 -14.41 19.27 -7.92
C VAL A 501 -15.22 18.06 -7.48
N THR A 502 -15.10 16.95 -8.21
CA THR A 502 -15.82 15.71 -7.90
C THR A 502 -15.38 15.12 -6.56
N ARG A 503 -14.07 14.92 -6.38
CA ARG A 503 -13.48 14.35 -5.16
C ARG A 503 -12.67 15.39 -4.41
N HIS A 504 -13.15 15.78 -3.23
CA HIS A 504 -12.45 16.70 -2.35
C HIS A 504 -12.79 16.36 -0.90
N LEU A 505 -11.85 16.54 0.04
CA LEU A 505 -12.18 16.52 1.46
C LEU A 505 -13.00 17.76 1.80
N ARG A 506 -14.32 17.64 1.93
CA ARG A 506 -15.21 18.82 2.02
C ARG A 506 -15.01 19.61 3.30
N HIS A 507 -15.13 20.93 3.18
CA HIS A 507 -14.90 21.84 4.30
C HIS A 507 -15.86 21.57 5.47
N TYR A 508 -17.14 21.27 5.23
CA TYR A 508 -18.09 20.96 6.33
C TYR A 508 -17.73 19.68 7.12
N VAL A 509 -16.99 18.76 6.51
CA VAL A 509 -16.50 17.54 7.16
C VAL A 509 -15.27 17.83 8.02
N MET A 510 -14.49 18.85 7.67
CA MET A 510 -13.29 19.25 8.42
C MET A 510 -13.59 20.30 9.49
N ASP A 511 -14.36 21.32 9.13
CA ASP A 511 -14.45 22.54 9.89
C ASP A 511 -15.39 22.37 11.08
N VAL A 512 -16.46 21.56 10.96
CA VAL A 512 -17.43 21.37 12.05
C VAL A 512 -16.79 20.67 13.25
N ALA A 513 -16.61 21.41 14.34
CA ALA A 513 -15.78 20.99 15.47
C ALA A 513 -16.45 19.92 16.34
N VAL A 514 -17.78 20.01 16.51
CA VAL A 514 -18.54 19.09 17.37
C VAL A 514 -18.89 17.83 16.56
N PRO A 515 -18.41 16.63 16.95
CA PRO A 515 -18.62 15.42 16.15
C PRO A 515 -20.09 15.04 15.94
N ALA A 516 -20.97 15.31 16.92
CA ALA A 516 -22.40 15.07 16.80
C ALA A 516 -23.04 15.96 15.73
N HIS A 517 -22.69 17.26 15.71
CA HIS A 517 -23.17 18.20 14.69
C HIS A 517 -22.65 17.84 13.31
N ARG A 518 -21.36 17.50 13.21
CA ARG A 518 -20.73 17.06 11.95
C ARG A 518 -21.45 15.84 11.38
N LYS A 519 -21.72 14.83 12.22
CA LYS A 519 -22.42 13.60 11.80
C LYS A 519 -23.87 13.87 11.39
N ALA A 520 -24.59 14.72 12.11
CA ALA A 520 -25.95 15.10 11.74
C ALA A 520 -25.99 15.81 10.39
N MET A 521 -25.09 16.77 10.16
CA MET A 521 -24.97 17.46 8.87
C MET A 521 -24.54 16.52 7.75
N THR A 522 -23.54 15.65 8.00
CA THR A 522 -23.08 14.65 7.02
C THR A 522 -24.22 13.68 6.68
N GLY A 523 -24.96 13.19 7.68
CA GLY A 523 -26.11 12.31 7.48
C GLY A 523 -27.22 13.00 6.68
N LEU A 524 -27.55 14.25 6.99
CA LEU A 524 -28.54 15.04 6.24
C LEU A 524 -28.15 15.13 4.75
N LEU A 525 -26.93 15.59 4.47
CA LEU A 525 -26.47 15.83 3.10
C LEU A 525 -26.37 14.55 2.27
N LEU A 526 -25.99 13.44 2.91
CA LEU A 526 -25.74 12.17 2.22
C LEU A 526 -26.96 11.24 2.20
N GLY A 527 -28.15 11.70 2.60
CA GLY A 527 -29.37 10.89 2.63
C GLY A 527 -29.36 9.78 3.68
N ASP A 528 -28.65 9.99 4.79
CA ASP A 528 -28.53 9.08 5.93
C ASP A 528 -29.02 9.74 7.23
N HIS A 529 -30.30 10.10 7.25
CA HIS A 529 -30.98 10.73 8.37
C HIS A 529 -32.33 10.07 8.70
N ASN A 530 -33.00 10.56 9.74
CA ASN A 530 -34.17 9.92 10.34
C ASN A 530 -35.54 10.40 9.81
N LEU A 531 -35.54 11.34 8.86
CA LEU A 531 -36.74 11.93 8.26
C LEU A 531 -37.49 10.90 7.40
N SER A 532 -38.78 11.11 7.22
CA SER A 532 -39.66 10.15 6.56
C SER A 532 -39.36 10.02 5.08
N VAL A 533 -38.83 11.07 4.41
CA VAL A 533 -38.38 10.99 3.01
C VAL A 533 -37.38 9.83 2.80
N GLU A 534 -36.47 9.62 3.76
CA GLU A 534 -35.47 8.56 3.71
C GLU A 534 -35.94 7.26 4.36
N ARG A 535 -36.64 7.32 5.50
CA ARG A 535 -36.98 6.10 6.26
C ARG A 535 -38.15 5.32 5.67
N LEU A 536 -39.06 5.98 4.97
CA LEU A 536 -40.24 5.34 4.36
C LEU A 536 -40.00 4.94 2.89
N CYS A 537 -38.85 5.29 2.31
CA CYS A 537 -38.50 4.87 0.95
C CYS A 537 -38.07 3.41 0.85
N TYR A 538 -37.78 2.76 1.97
CA TYR A 538 -37.36 1.37 2.02
C TYR A 538 -38.52 0.44 2.35
N ARG A 539 -38.48 -0.75 1.75
CA ARG A 539 -39.33 -1.87 2.16
C ARG A 539 -38.93 -2.27 3.58
N ALA A 540 -39.93 -2.45 4.44
CA ALA A 540 -39.78 -3.01 5.77
C ALA A 540 -40.53 -4.34 5.85
N ARG A 541 -40.28 -5.12 6.91
CA ARG A 541 -41.03 -6.35 7.15
C ARG A 541 -42.52 -5.99 7.24
N TYR A 542 -43.34 -6.56 6.35
CA TYR A 542 -44.78 -6.30 6.23
C TYR A 542 -45.20 -4.88 5.81
N ARG A 543 -44.29 -4.09 5.22
CA ARG A 543 -44.62 -2.76 4.70
C ARG A 543 -43.88 -2.45 3.41
N ASP A 544 -44.64 -2.10 2.38
CA ASP A 544 -44.07 -1.61 1.13
C ASP A 544 -43.48 -0.19 1.25
N PRO A 545 -42.59 0.19 0.33
CA PRO A 545 -42.10 1.56 0.23
C PRO A 545 -43.25 2.56 0.05
N VAL A 546 -43.28 3.62 0.86
CA VAL A 546 -44.28 4.67 0.74
C VAL A 546 -43.88 5.61 -0.40
N PRO A 547 -44.76 5.95 -1.36
CA PRO A 547 -44.47 6.94 -2.40
C PRO A 547 -44.13 8.32 -1.80
N ARG A 548 -43.25 9.09 -2.45
CA ARG A 548 -42.70 10.34 -1.89
C ARG A 548 -43.78 11.30 -1.38
N GLN A 549 -44.85 11.49 -2.15
CA GLN A 549 -45.97 12.40 -1.81
C GLN A 549 -46.71 12.03 -0.51
N PHE A 550 -46.62 10.78 -0.06
CA PHE A 550 -47.27 10.30 1.15
C PHE A 550 -46.32 10.22 2.35
N ARG A 551 -45.05 10.60 2.19
CA ARG A 551 -44.06 10.65 3.28
C ARG A 551 -44.21 11.95 4.08
N LEU A 552 -45.41 12.17 4.62
CA LEU A 552 -45.82 13.43 5.22
C LEU A 552 -45.08 13.71 6.53
N CYS A 553 -44.90 14.99 6.83
CA CYS A 553 -44.30 15.48 8.06
C CYS A 553 -45.10 15.03 9.28
N ARG A 554 -44.39 14.50 10.27
CA ARG A 554 -45.00 14.01 11.52
C ARG A 554 -45.70 15.08 12.35
N PHE A 555 -45.34 16.35 12.15
CA PHE A 555 -45.92 17.49 12.85
C PHE A 555 -47.13 18.07 12.09
N CYS A 556 -46.91 18.59 10.87
CA CYS A 556 -47.97 19.31 10.13
C CYS A 556 -48.90 18.40 9.32
N ARG A 557 -48.46 17.17 8.99
CA ARG A 557 -49.18 16.18 8.17
C ARG A 557 -49.64 16.68 6.79
N SER A 558 -49.11 17.81 6.31
CA SER A 558 -49.47 18.42 5.03
C SER A 558 -48.30 18.44 4.04
N GLY A 559 -47.10 18.81 4.49
CA GLY A 559 -45.88 18.78 3.69
C GLY A 559 -45.17 17.42 3.70
N VAL A 560 -44.36 17.14 2.68
CA VAL A 560 -43.43 15.99 2.68
C VAL A 560 -42.34 16.24 3.72
N GLU A 561 -42.02 15.23 4.53
CA GLU A 561 -40.95 15.31 5.54
C GLU A 561 -39.56 15.14 4.90
N ASP A 562 -39.17 16.13 4.10
CA ASP A 562 -37.83 16.25 3.53
C ASP A 562 -36.97 17.27 4.28
N GLU A 563 -35.71 17.39 3.86
CA GLU A 563 -34.66 18.18 4.49
C GLU A 563 -35.05 19.67 4.52
N VAL A 564 -35.61 20.18 3.42
CA VAL A 564 -36.04 21.58 3.31
C VAL A 564 -37.23 21.83 4.22
N HIS A 565 -38.23 20.94 4.22
CA HIS A 565 -39.41 21.10 5.05
C HIS A 565 -39.09 21.06 6.55
N ALA A 566 -38.25 20.10 6.95
CA ALA A 566 -37.85 19.92 8.35
C ALA A 566 -37.08 21.13 8.89
N LEU A 567 -36.20 21.72 8.07
CA LEU A 567 -35.42 22.88 8.45
C LEU A 567 -36.25 24.17 8.33
N PHE A 568 -36.84 24.47 7.18
CA PHE A 568 -37.30 25.83 6.87
C PHE A 568 -38.81 26.02 6.76
N ASP A 569 -39.59 24.98 6.44
CA ASP A 569 -41.01 25.17 6.13
C ASP A 569 -41.97 24.83 7.28
N CYS A 570 -41.68 23.80 8.08
CA CYS A 570 -42.62 23.32 9.10
C CYS A 570 -42.84 24.36 10.21
N THR A 571 -44.09 24.78 10.44
CA THR A 571 -44.47 25.75 11.49
C THR A 571 -45.40 25.17 12.57
N ASN A 572 -45.90 23.94 12.38
CA ASN A 572 -46.84 23.29 13.31
C ASN A 572 -46.21 22.81 14.63
N GLU A 573 -44.89 22.90 14.79
CA GLU A 573 -44.18 22.53 16.02
C GLU A 573 -43.45 23.76 16.56
N PRO A 574 -43.89 24.35 17.70
CA PRO A 574 -43.29 25.56 18.25
C PRO A 574 -41.78 25.44 18.49
N ARG A 575 -41.29 24.27 18.93
CA ARG A 575 -39.85 24.05 19.13
C ARG A 575 -39.04 24.21 17.84
N LEU A 576 -39.58 23.79 16.68
CA LEU A 576 -38.92 23.98 15.38
C LEU A 576 -38.84 25.46 15.01
N VAL A 577 -39.92 26.21 15.23
CA VAL A 577 -39.97 27.64 14.96
C VAL A 577 -38.96 28.39 15.83
N THR A 578 -38.90 28.08 17.13
CA THR A 578 -37.89 28.66 18.03
C THR A 578 -36.47 28.35 17.55
N LEU A 579 -36.15 27.09 17.24
CA LEU A 579 -34.82 26.71 16.75
C LEU A 579 -34.44 27.45 15.46
N ARG A 580 -35.39 27.61 14.52
CA ARG A 580 -35.17 28.32 13.25
C ARG A 580 -34.92 29.80 13.49
N THR A 581 -35.74 30.45 14.29
CA THR A 581 -35.59 31.88 14.61
C THR A 581 -34.26 32.13 15.31
N THR A 582 -33.91 31.34 16.33
CA THR A 582 -32.61 31.45 17.02
C THR A 582 -31.44 31.26 16.05
N PHE A 583 -31.51 30.27 15.16
CA PHE A 583 -30.48 30.06 14.15
C PHE A 583 -30.33 31.28 13.21
N LEU A 584 -31.44 31.82 12.69
CA LEU A 584 -31.42 32.98 11.79
C LEU A 584 -30.92 34.24 12.51
N ASP A 585 -31.24 34.42 13.79
CA ASP A 585 -30.79 35.55 14.60
C ASP A 585 -29.29 35.47 14.90
N GLU A 586 -28.80 34.30 15.33
CA GLU A 586 -27.37 34.06 15.53
C GLU A 586 -26.59 34.27 14.22
N LEU A 587 -27.14 33.85 13.09
CA LEU A 587 -26.49 34.02 11.79
C LEU A 587 -26.52 35.47 11.31
N ALA A 588 -27.63 36.18 11.49
CA ALA A 588 -27.78 37.61 11.16
C ALA A 588 -26.84 38.50 11.99
N SER A 589 -26.54 38.11 13.23
CA SER A 589 -25.56 38.81 14.07
C SER A 589 -24.14 38.79 13.50
N ARG A 590 -23.82 37.78 12.67
CA ARG A 590 -22.52 37.61 12.02
C ARG A 590 -22.50 38.14 10.58
N ASP A 591 -23.63 38.04 9.91
CA ASP A 591 -23.82 38.51 8.54
C ASP A 591 -25.25 39.09 8.37
N PRO A 592 -25.41 40.42 8.49
CA PRO A 592 -26.72 41.08 8.40
C PRO A 592 -27.45 40.82 7.07
N ALA A 593 -26.74 40.51 5.99
CA ALA A 593 -27.34 40.27 4.67
C ALA A 593 -28.06 38.90 4.57
N VAL A 594 -27.86 38.01 5.56
CA VAL A 594 -28.46 36.67 5.55
C VAL A 594 -29.98 36.70 5.62
N ARG A 595 -30.57 37.61 6.42
CA ARG A 595 -32.05 37.70 6.51
C ARG A 595 -32.66 38.12 5.17
N ALA A 596 -32.07 39.10 4.52
CA ALA A 596 -32.48 39.51 3.17
C ALA A 596 -32.32 38.34 2.18
N THR A 597 -31.23 37.59 2.29
CA THR A 597 -30.98 36.41 1.44
C THR A 597 -32.01 35.31 1.68
N TYR A 598 -32.33 34.99 2.94
CA TYR A 598 -33.32 33.98 3.32
C TYR A 598 -34.71 34.28 2.76
N LEU A 599 -35.11 35.55 2.75
CA LEU A 599 -36.40 35.98 2.19
C LEU A 599 -36.39 36.05 0.65
N ALA A 600 -35.22 36.25 0.03
CA ALA A 600 -35.10 36.48 -1.40
C ALA A 600 -34.92 35.21 -2.25
N VAL A 601 -34.51 34.08 -1.65
CA VAL A 601 -34.26 32.83 -2.39
C VAL A 601 -35.13 31.68 -1.88
N PRO A 602 -35.45 30.69 -2.74
CA PRO A 602 -36.11 29.47 -2.30
C PRO A 602 -35.33 28.79 -1.17
N ASN A 603 -36.04 28.17 -0.21
CA ASN A 603 -35.42 27.53 0.95
C ASN A 603 -34.41 26.43 0.57
N TYR A 604 -34.60 25.79 -0.58
CA TYR A 604 -33.63 24.86 -1.15
C TYR A 604 -32.29 25.53 -1.48
N ASP A 605 -32.32 26.66 -2.18
CA ASP A 605 -31.11 27.41 -2.54
C ASP A 605 -30.45 28.03 -1.32
N PHE A 606 -31.26 28.44 -0.33
CA PHE A 606 -30.75 28.91 0.95
C PHE A 606 -29.99 27.80 1.69
N LEU A 607 -30.53 26.57 1.73
CA LEU A 607 -29.85 25.41 2.30
C LEU A 607 -28.47 25.21 1.65
N LEU A 608 -28.41 25.17 0.31
CA LEU A 608 -27.14 24.98 -0.40
C LEU A 608 -26.13 26.10 -0.11
N LYS A 609 -26.58 27.36 -0.03
CA LYS A 609 -25.72 28.49 0.38
C LYS A 609 -25.18 28.33 1.80
N MET A 610 -25.97 27.81 2.73
CA MET A 610 -25.53 27.57 4.11
C MET A 610 -24.49 26.44 4.18
N VAL A 611 -24.67 25.38 3.39
CA VAL A 611 -23.69 24.28 3.29
C VAL A 611 -22.37 24.76 2.71
N ALA A 612 -22.39 25.63 1.71
CA ALA A 612 -21.18 26.14 1.05
C ALA A 612 -20.43 27.21 1.88
N SER A 613 -21.08 27.81 2.88
CA SER A 613 -20.51 28.91 3.65
C SER A 613 -19.65 28.43 4.83
N LYS A 614 -18.33 28.56 4.70
CA LYS A 614 -17.38 28.28 5.80
C LYS A 614 -17.66 29.07 7.09
N LYS A 615 -18.25 30.27 6.98
CA LYS A 615 -18.60 31.10 8.15
C LYS A 615 -19.85 30.60 8.87
N ALA A 616 -20.81 30.06 8.13
CA ALA A 616 -22.11 29.62 8.67
C ALA A 616 -22.11 28.14 9.08
N VAL A 617 -21.23 27.32 8.50
CA VAL A 617 -21.27 25.85 8.58
C VAL A 617 -21.35 25.30 10.01
N GLN A 618 -20.64 25.92 10.97
CA GLN A 618 -20.66 25.51 12.37
C GLN A 618 -22.03 25.69 13.03
N LEU A 619 -22.62 26.88 12.83
CA LEU A 619 -23.95 27.21 13.35
C LEU A 619 -25.01 26.36 12.66
N PHE A 620 -24.88 26.19 11.34
CA PHE A 620 -25.82 25.41 10.56
C PHE A 620 -25.79 23.93 10.94
N ALA A 621 -24.61 23.34 11.18
CA ALA A 621 -24.49 21.97 11.65
C ALA A 621 -25.11 21.76 13.05
N LYS A 622 -24.94 22.73 13.96
CA LYS A 622 -25.61 22.72 15.28
C LYS A 622 -27.13 22.76 15.11
N TYR A 623 -27.63 23.65 14.25
CA TYR A 623 -29.05 23.77 13.96
C TYR A 623 -29.64 22.46 13.39
N ILE A 624 -28.98 21.87 12.39
CA ILE A 624 -29.37 20.57 11.82
C ILE A 624 -29.43 19.48 12.91
N PHE A 625 -28.43 19.42 13.78
CA PHE A 625 -28.42 18.44 14.86
C PHE A 625 -29.61 18.58 15.81
N LEU A 626 -29.95 19.81 16.22
CA LEU A 626 -31.08 20.06 17.11
C LEU A 626 -32.41 19.71 16.44
N VAL A 627 -32.59 20.09 15.16
CA VAL A 627 -33.78 19.74 14.39
C VAL A 627 -33.92 18.23 14.25
N LEU A 628 -32.87 17.53 13.78
CA LEU A 628 -32.93 16.07 13.60
C LEU A 628 -33.14 15.32 14.92
N SER A 629 -32.63 15.85 16.04
CA SER A 629 -32.88 15.30 17.38
C SER A 629 -34.35 15.39 17.77
N LEU A 630 -35.00 16.53 17.51
CA LEU A 630 -36.44 16.69 17.72
C LEU A 630 -37.27 15.72 16.86
N PHE A 631 -36.90 15.58 15.58
CA PHE A 631 -37.50 14.58 14.71
C PHE A 631 -37.18 13.15 15.18
N GLN A 632 -36.13 12.89 15.95
CA GLN A 632 -35.87 11.56 16.50
C GLN A 632 -36.77 11.23 17.68
N GLU A 633 -37.06 12.23 18.53
CA GLU A 633 -37.90 12.11 19.72
C GLU A 633 -39.38 11.84 19.39
N THR A 634 -39.85 12.31 18.23
CA THR A 634 -41.27 12.24 17.85
C THR A 634 -41.54 11.04 16.93
N PRO A 635 -42.58 10.20 17.17
CA PRO A 635 -42.96 9.11 16.27
C PRO A 635 -43.26 9.59 14.84
N ARG A 636 -42.93 8.77 13.83
CA ARG A 636 -43.22 9.10 12.42
C ARG A 636 -44.72 9.01 12.16
N PHE A 637 -45.22 9.85 11.25
CA PHE A 637 -46.57 9.71 10.74
C PHE A 637 -46.65 8.62 9.66
N PHE A 638 -47.63 7.73 9.80
CA PHE A 638 -47.93 6.69 8.83
C PHE A 638 -49.33 6.91 8.23
N PRO A 639 -49.43 7.15 6.92
CA PRO A 639 -50.73 7.20 6.24
C PRO A 639 -51.44 5.85 6.42
N VAL A 640 -52.75 5.89 6.63
CA VAL A 640 -53.58 4.72 6.97
C VAL A 640 -53.39 3.56 5.99
N VAL A 641 -53.27 3.87 4.69
CA VAL A 641 -53.08 2.89 3.59
C VAL A 641 -51.76 2.11 3.69
N PHE A 642 -50.76 2.64 4.42
CA PHE A 642 -49.43 2.05 4.55
C PHE A 642 -49.08 1.63 5.99
N ARG A 643 -50.09 1.57 6.88
CA ARG A 643 -49.90 1.04 8.23
C ARG A 643 -49.79 -0.48 8.19
N ILE A 644 -48.93 -1.03 9.04
CA ILE A 644 -48.91 -2.46 9.30
C ILE A 644 -50.17 -2.73 10.15
N PRO A 645 -50.98 -3.77 9.85
CA PRO A 645 -52.06 -4.18 10.74
C PRO A 645 -51.43 -4.44 12.13
N ASP A 646 -51.93 -3.76 13.17
CA ASP A 646 -51.44 -3.75 14.56
C ASP A 646 -50.36 -2.70 14.96
N GLN A 647 -50.17 -1.61 14.19
CA GLN A 647 -49.37 -0.42 14.61
C GLN A 647 -50.14 0.91 14.67
#